data_AF-A0A1H3UXK0-F1
#
_entry.id   AF-A0A1H3UXK0-F1
#
_cell.length_a   1.000
_cell.length_b   1.000
_cell.length_c   1.000
_cell.angle_alpha   90.00
_cell.angle_beta   90.00
_cell.angle_gamma   90.00
#
_symmetry.space_group_name_H-M   'P 1'
#
loop_
_entity.id
_entity.type
_entity.pdbx_description
1 polymer ?
#
loop_
_entity_poly.entity_id
_entity_poly.type
_entity_poly.pdbx_seq_one_letter_code
_entity_poly.pdbx_strand_id
1 'polypeptide(L)'
;MRVDFRPPVFPQPDYSQSTIGSFVQSFTQPFFKNPVFRPFVQPFFKHPFVRKFVQPSVQPSTRRPFNPTTTTRSTTFDTATKRNWDGKDPTLRPNDPYAANVRMRSFDERQATDNLTRGNHKWHDKNGDGKVSVSYSFNSDAWQFDGRQREMARRAMQSWSDVSKLSFEENGPRTEGKMSFGISNAVSTAVGYYPSNHYQGGATLYNPNRVTRHDLIHETGHALGLYHTGNYNGGYNENRRSHVQDSQAHSVMSYFGASLSGKNHGGAKPTSAMMDDISAIQALYGVNRKIRHDDTTYGFNSNSQRDYYTLNSNQDKAVFCIWDGDGKDTLDVSGYRSNQTINLKAGSYSDVGGLKGNVSIARGVVMENAIGGSGDDAMIGNDADNRLTGGAGGDRLRGGGGADTFDYNSASDSTPDNPDTIMDFVSGTDKINVSVAMKNAKVGALAFVSEMTGKAGQTVLTYDEQSGKGSLAIDLTGDGKADLLIRTYGKVKAEDIVASASAEPQHQRLEAPSIRSAITPARPPHRSITHAYEKVSDSPYHNADLIENFVSGKDKINLADLVKNTGIPLRLVDNYSGRVGDTVVKFNSHSGRYFVGVDLTGNRRTDFLIKSTQLLDPRDIMGLTENIESHAKVFPRR
;
A
#
# COMPACT_ATOMS: atom_id res chain seq x y z
N MET A 1 -34.99 -14.64 73.33
CA MET A 1 -33.62 -14.32 73.77
C MET A 1 -32.96 -13.46 72.70
N ARG A 2 -32.60 -12.22 73.04
CA ARG A 2 -31.79 -11.29 72.25
C ARG A 2 -30.31 -11.67 72.40
N VAL A 3 -29.53 -11.65 71.31
CA VAL A 3 -28.07 -11.35 71.25
C VAL A 3 -27.76 -10.95 69.80
N ASP A 4 -27.74 -9.66 69.44
CA ASP A 4 -26.63 -8.68 69.42
C ASP A 4 -25.47 -8.94 68.43
N PHE A 5 -25.38 -8.02 67.47
CA PHE A 5 -24.33 -7.83 66.46
C PHE A 5 -23.14 -7.03 67.02
N ARG A 6 -21.89 -7.42 66.68
CA ARG A 6 -20.77 -6.49 66.35
C ARG A 6 -19.68 -7.18 65.48
N PRO A 7 -19.24 -6.57 64.37
CA PRO A 7 -18.00 -6.92 63.67
C PRO A 7 -16.78 -6.08 64.16
N PRO A 8 -15.53 -6.51 63.86
CA PRO A 8 -14.31 -5.93 64.44
C PRO A 8 -13.82 -4.64 63.76
N VAL A 9 -13.10 -3.84 64.54
CA VAL A 9 -12.52 -2.52 64.23
C VAL A 9 -11.07 -2.68 63.76
N PHE A 10 -10.68 -1.92 62.71
CA PHE A 10 -9.28 -1.61 62.39
C PHE A 10 -9.10 -0.09 62.13
N PRO A 11 -7.92 0.49 62.42
CA PRO A 11 -7.76 1.92 62.69
C PRO A 11 -7.49 2.78 61.45
N GLN A 12 -7.93 4.04 61.53
CA GLN A 12 -7.67 5.14 60.59
C GLN A 12 -6.31 5.81 60.87
N PRO A 13 -5.60 6.36 59.87
CA PRO A 13 -4.43 7.20 60.09
C PRO A 13 -4.81 8.66 60.36
N ASP A 14 -3.99 9.25 61.23
CA ASP A 14 -4.11 10.55 61.87
C ASP A 14 -3.67 11.71 60.95
N TYR A 15 -4.39 12.84 61.04
CA TYR A 15 -4.05 14.11 60.41
C TYR A 15 -3.31 14.98 61.44
N SER A 16 -2.09 15.42 61.13
CA SER A 16 -1.49 16.55 61.84
C SER A 16 -1.03 17.63 60.86
N GLN A 17 -1.46 18.86 61.13
CA GLN A 17 -1.03 20.09 60.46
C GLN A 17 0.23 20.65 61.13
N SER A 18 1.09 21.33 60.38
CA SER A 18 1.51 22.71 60.71
C SER A 18 2.29 23.40 59.57
N THR A 19 1.73 24.54 59.16
CA THR A 19 2.34 25.87 58.94
C THR A 19 3.73 26.03 58.29
N ILE A 20 3.78 26.81 57.20
CA ILE A 20 4.69 27.94 56.83
C ILE A 20 4.28 28.31 55.39
N GLY A 21 3.73 29.48 55.08
CA GLY A 21 4.47 30.71 54.86
C GLY A 21 3.95 31.38 53.58
N SER A 22 3.21 32.47 53.75
CA SER A 22 2.69 33.37 52.73
C SER A 22 3.80 34.17 52.03
N PHE A 23 3.78 34.30 50.70
CA PHE A 23 4.25 35.49 49.96
C PHE A 23 3.95 35.36 48.45
N VAL A 24 2.91 36.04 47.93
CA VAL A 24 2.91 36.62 46.56
C VAL A 24 2.04 37.87 46.58
N GLN A 25 2.63 38.99 46.15
CA GLN A 25 2.06 40.33 46.09
C GLN A 25 0.88 40.43 45.11
N SER A 26 -0.18 41.08 45.58
CA SER A 26 -1.19 41.73 44.73
C SER A 26 -0.81 43.20 44.53
N PHE A 27 -0.89 43.68 43.29
CA PHE A 27 -1.07 45.09 42.98
C PHE A 27 -2.29 45.19 42.06
N THR A 28 -3.42 45.59 42.63
CA THR A 28 -4.57 46.12 41.91
C THR A 28 -5.07 47.34 42.67
N GLN A 29 -5.20 48.46 41.98
CA GLN A 29 -5.95 49.64 42.39
C GLN A 29 -6.61 50.27 41.13
N PRO A 30 -7.74 51.00 41.28
CA PRO A 30 -8.94 50.83 40.42
C PRO A 30 -9.47 52.16 39.78
N PHE A 31 -10.77 52.15 39.39
CA PHE A 31 -11.67 53.25 38.96
C PHE A 31 -11.78 53.55 37.44
N PHE A 32 -12.92 53.86 36.80
CA PHE A 32 -14.38 53.69 36.97
C PHE A 32 -15.07 54.29 35.69
N LYS A 33 -16.30 53.82 35.37
CA LYS A 33 -17.40 54.47 34.59
C LYS A 33 -17.36 54.61 33.04
N ASN A 34 -18.35 53.95 32.43
CA ASN A 34 -19.08 54.25 31.17
C ASN A 34 -19.91 55.57 31.27
N PRO A 35 -20.35 56.25 30.18
CA PRO A 35 -21.49 55.77 29.36
C PRO A 35 -21.62 56.18 27.85
N VAL A 36 -22.31 55.31 27.09
CA VAL A 36 -23.41 55.52 26.10
C VAL A 36 -23.28 56.58 24.99
N PHE A 37 -23.42 56.14 23.72
CA PHE A 37 -24.30 56.78 22.71
C PHE A 37 -24.75 55.76 21.62
N ARG A 38 -26.03 55.82 21.21
CA ARG A 38 -26.69 54.97 20.18
C ARG A 38 -26.70 55.66 18.77
N PRO A 39 -27.48 55.22 17.75
CA PRO A 39 -26.98 54.89 16.41
C PRO A 39 -27.40 55.91 15.34
N PHE A 40 -26.93 55.76 14.10
CA PHE A 40 -27.46 56.52 12.95
C PHE A 40 -27.67 55.63 11.72
N VAL A 41 -28.78 55.88 11.02
CA VAL A 41 -29.34 55.13 9.89
C VAL A 41 -29.40 56.05 8.66
N GLN A 42 -28.82 55.58 7.54
CA GLN A 42 -29.14 55.80 6.09
C GLN A 42 -29.16 57.24 5.48
N PRO A 43 -28.86 57.43 4.16
CA PRO A 43 -29.72 57.00 3.04
C PRO A 43 -29.06 56.52 1.71
N PHE A 44 -29.92 55.95 0.87
CA PHE A 44 -29.76 55.51 -0.52
C PHE A 44 -29.56 56.65 -1.53
N PHE A 45 -28.85 56.39 -2.64
CA PHE A 45 -29.12 56.98 -3.97
C PHE A 45 -28.83 55.97 -5.12
N LYS A 46 -29.58 56.14 -6.22
CA LYS A 46 -29.76 55.26 -7.38
C LYS A 46 -29.11 55.83 -8.67
N HIS A 47 -28.57 54.92 -9.51
CA HIS A 47 -28.58 54.86 -11.01
C HIS A 47 -27.81 55.93 -11.86
N PRO A 48 -27.63 55.77 -13.21
CA PRO A 48 -27.87 54.62 -14.14
C PRO A 48 -26.72 54.38 -15.19
N PHE A 49 -26.69 53.20 -15.84
CA PHE A 49 -26.56 53.09 -17.30
C PHE A 49 -27.21 51.77 -17.79
N VAL A 50 -28.02 51.92 -18.83
CA VAL A 50 -28.87 50.90 -19.50
C VAL A 50 -28.35 50.73 -20.92
N ARG A 51 -28.24 49.49 -21.44
CA ARG A 51 -28.96 49.04 -22.65
C ARG A 51 -28.74 47.56 -22.99
N LYS A 52 -29.84 46.97 -23.48
CA LYS A 52 -30.08 45.60 -23.95
C LYS A 52 -29.70 45.43 -25.43
N PHE A 53 -29.41 44.20 -25.84
CA PHE A 53 -29.73 43.63 -27.17
C PHE A 53 -30.07 42.13 -26.97
N VAL A 54 -31.34 41.72 -26.99
CA VAL A 54 -32.19 41.27 -28.13
C VAL A 54 -31.76 39.93 -28.73
N GLN A 55 -32.55 38.88 -28.44
CA GLN A 55 -32.65 37.64 -29.22
C GLN A 55 -33.59 37.85 -30.42
N PRO A 56 -33.40 37.09 -31.50
CA PRO A 56 -34.51 36.72 -32.38
C PRO A 56 -34.65 35.18 -32.51
N SER A 57 -35.89 34.73 -32.45
CA SER A 57 -36.37 33.47 -33.02
C SER A 57 -37.24 33.80 -34.25
N VAL A 58 -37.16 33.00 -35.33
CA VAL A 58 -38.29 32.52 -36.18
C VAL A 58 -37.80 31.38 -37.11
N GLN A 59 -38.68 30.38 -37.29
CA GLN A 59 -38.69 29.09 -38.05
C GLN A 59 -38.60 29.19 -39.61
N PRO A 60 -39.00 28.16 -40.43
CA PRO A 60 -38.36 26.88 -40.80
C PRO A 60 -38.29 26.66 -42.35
N SER A 61 -38.01 25.42 -42.80
CA SER A 61 -38.06 24.86 -44.20
C SER A 61 -36.66 24.70 -44.86
N THR A 62 -36.29 23.64 -45.61
CA THR A 62 -36.99 22.64 -46.44
C THR A 62 -36.19 21.30 -46.54
N ARG A 63 -36.91 20.20 -46.84
CA ARG A 63 -36.45 18.85 -47.27
C ARG A 63 -35.85 18.90 -48.70
N ARG A 64 -34.70 18.30 -49.06
CA ARG A 64 -34.38 16.90 -49.53
C ARG A 64 -33.24 17.01 -50.60
N PRO A 65 -32.54 15.94 -51.08
CA PRO A 65 -32.59 14.52 -50.72
C PRO A 65 -31.23 13.89 -50.34
N PHE A 66 -31.35 12.69 -49.76
CA PHE A 66 -30.30 11.69 -49.52
C PHE A 66 -29.65 11.21 -50.82
N ASN A 67 -28.33 11.01 -50.81
CA ASN A 67 -27.65 10.07 -51.70
C ASN A 67 -26.54 9.37 -50.88
N PRO A 68 -26.51 8.03 -50.78
CA PRO A 68 -25.58 7.32 -49.92
C PRO A 68 -24.32 6.98 -50.71
N THR A 69 -23.15 7.30 -50.16
CA THR A 69 -21.92 6.62 -50.56
C THR A 69 -21.06 6.40 -49.34
N THR A 70 -20.98 5.12 -49.01
CA THR A 70 -20.05 4.45 -48.10
C THR A 70 -18.68 5.10 -48.09
N THR A 71 -18.28 5.59 -46.92
CA THR A 71 -16.86 5.70 -46.58
C THR A 71 -16.71 5.38 -45.10
N THR A 72 -15.88 4.37 -44.86
CA THR A 72 -15.38 3.87 -43.60
C THR A 72 -15.19 4.99 -42.57
N ARG A 73 -15.92 4.90 -41.46
CA ARG A 73 -15.71 5.77 -40.30
C ARG A 73 -14.31 5.47 -39.76
N SER A 74 -13.38 6.37 -40.05
CA SER A 74 -12.15 6.57 -39.29
C SER A 74 -12.53 6.69 -37.81
N THR A 75 -12.28 5.64 -37.03
CA THR A 75 -12.38 5.61 -35.57
C THR A 75 -11.28 6.49 -35.00
N THR A 76 -11.59 7.77 -34.85
CA THR A 76 -10.67 8.76 -34.30
C THR A 76 -10.19 8.32 -32.91
N PHE A 77 -8.87 8.28 -32.75
CA PHE A 77 -8.17 7.95 -31.50
C PHE A 77 -8.48 8.93 -30.35
N ASP A 78 -9.20 10.01 -30.61
CA ASP A 78 -9.40 11.09 -29.66
C ASP A 78 -10.70 11.84 -29.95
N THR A 79 -11.76 11.51 -29.22
CA THR A 79 -12.85 12.44 -28.95
C THR A 79 -13.23 12.31 -27.49
N ALA A 80 -12.96 13.39 -26.75
CA ALA A 80 -13.20 13.63 -25.33
C ALA A 80 -12.11 13.12 -24.36
N THR A 81 -11.11 13.97 -24.18
CA THR A 81 -10.29 14.08 -22.98
C THR A 81 -11.12 14.01 -21.68
N LYS A 82 -11.31 12.84 -21.09
CA LYS A 82 -11.75 12.67 -19.69
C LYS A 82 -10.52 12.70 -18.79
N ARG A 83 -10.01 13.91 -18.60
CA ARG A 83 -8.77 14.19 -17.88
C ARG A 83 -9.10 14.52 -16.41
N ASN A 84 -9.04 13.53 -15.53
CA ASN A 84 -9.19 13.76 -14.09
C ASN A 84 -7.82 13.78 -13.40
N TRP A 85 -7.12 14.89 -13.66
CA TRP A 85 -5.98 15.48 -12.94
C TRP A 85 -5.64 16.77 -13.73
N ASP A 86 -6.38 17.87 -13.50
CA ASP A 86 -6.21 19.18 -14.16
C ASP A 86 -6.06 19.16 -15.70
N GLY A 87 -6.73 18.25 -16.42
CA GLY A 87 -6.52 18.19 -17.86
C GLY A 87 -5.25 17.43 -18.28
N LYS A 88 -4.74 16.48 -17.48
CA LYS A 88 -3.58 15.63 -17.78
C LYS A 88 -3.93 14.14 -17.72
N ASP A 89 -3.01 13.29 -18.20
CA ASP A 89 -3.13 11.83 -18.11
C ASP A 89 -3.06 11.39 -16.64
N PRO A 90 -4.14 10.78 -16.09
CA PRO A 90 -4.16 10.33 -14.70
C PRO A 90 -3.12 9.26 -14.40
N THR A 91 -2.64 8.51 -15.40
CA THR A 91 -1.61 7.48 -15.21
C THR A 91 -0.20 8.04 -14.98
N LEU A 92 0.00 9.35 -15.20
CA LEU A 92 1.26 10.06 -14.97
C LEU A 92 1.25 10.90 -13.69
N ARG A 93 0.24 10.71 -12.81
CA ARG A 93 0.13 11.51 -11.60
C ARG A 93 1.25 11.18 -10.59
N PRO A 94 1.66 12.13 -9.73
CA PRO A 94 2.58 11.87 -8.63
C PRO A 94 2.04 10.86 -7.60
N ASN A 95 2.92 10.26 -6.80
CA ASN A 95 2.56 9.31 -5.74
C ASN A 95 1.62 9.90 -4.68
N ASP A 96 1.80 11.18 -4.33
CA ASP A 96 0.82 11.96 -3.58
C ASP A 96 0.45 13.21 -4.38
N PRO A 97 -0.64 13.18 -5.17
CA PRO A 97 -1.04 14.31 -5.98
C PRO A 97 -1.53 15.50 -5.12
N TYR A 98 -2.02 15.25 -3.91
CA TYR A 98 -2.71 16.28 -3.12
C TYR A 98 -1.77 17.19 -2.33
N ALA A 99 -0.57 16.71 -1.99
CA ALA A 99 0.34 17.45 -1.13
C ALA A 99 0.78 18.80 -1.72
N ALA A 100 1.02 18.84 -3.03
CA ALA A 100 1.49 20.05 -3.73
C ALA A 100 0.46 21.20 -3.76
N ASN A 101 -0.82 20.89 -3.56
CA ASN A 101 -1.91 21.87 -3.66
C ASN A 101 -2.17 22.62 -2.34
N VAL A 102 -1.47 22.24 -1.26
CA VAL A 102 -1.61 22.86 0.05
C VAL A 102 -0.44 23.83 0.29
N ARG A 103 -0.73 25.09 0.59
CA ARG A 103 0.29 26.12 0.88
C ARG A 103 0.90 25.95 2.28
N MET A 104 1.63 24.87 2.48
CA MET A 104 2.31 24.52 3.72
C MET A 104 3.55 23.69 3.38
N ARG A 105 4.55 23.67 4.26
CA ARG A 105 5.74 22.82 4.06
C ARG A 105 5.33 21.34 3.99
N SER A 106 5.96 20.58 3.10
CA SER A 106 5.80 19.13 2.99
C SER A 106 6.91 18.44 3.76
N PHE A 107 6.58 17.37 4.48
CA PHE A 107 7.57 16.49 5.10
C PHE A 107 7.84 15.28 4.21
N ASP A 108 9.11 14.86 4.15
CA ASP A 108 9.48 13.55 3.63
C ASP A 108 9.31 12.46 4.69
N GLU A 109 9.59 11.20 4.32
CA GLU A 109 9.48 10.05 5.23
C GLU A 109 10.30 10.22 6.51
N ARG A 110 11.56 10.67 6.38
CA ARG A 110 12.47 10.81 7.52
C ARG A 110 11.95 11.89 8.46
N GLN A 111 11.55 13.03 7.92
CA GLN A 111 11.00 14.14 8.71
C GLN A 111 9.70 13.73 9.42
N ALA A 112 8.80 13.00 8.75
CA ALA A 112 7.59 12.48 9.37
C ALA A 112 7.91 11.48 10.50
N THR A 113 8.83 10.55 10.25
CA THR A 113 9.28 9.54 11.20
C THR A 113 9.97 10.15 12.42
N ASP A 114 10.95 11.01 12.22
CA ASP A 114 11.69 11.70 13.28
C ASP A 114 10.73 12.53 14.13
N ASN A 115 9.76 13.17 13.50
CA ASN A 115 8.77 13.97 14.20
C ASN A 115 7.82 13.10 15.04
N LEU A 116 7.32 11.97 14.53
CA LEU A 116 6.48 11.03 15.28
C LEU A 116 7.24 10.31 16.42
N THR A 117 8.56 10.17 16.31
CA THR A 117 9.40 9.43 17.28
C THR A 117 10.28 10.32 18.17
N ARG A 118 10.12 11.66 18.07
CA ARG A 118 11.01 12.70 18.64
C ARG A 118 11.38 12.58 20.12
N GLY A 119 10.55 11.93 20.94
CA GLY A 119 10.83 11.78 22.38
C GLY A 119 11.56 10.50 22.77
N ASN A 120 11.80 9.59 21.81
CA ASN A 120 12.48 8.31 22.03
C ASN A 120 11.88 7.47 23.19
N HIS A 121 10.59 7.62 23.47
CA HIS A 121 9.88 6.71 24.37
C HIS A 121 9.61 5.42 23.62
N LYS A 122 10.11 4.30 24.13
CA LYS A 122 9.82 2.97 23.57
C LYS A 122 9.91 1.90 24.64
N TRP A 123 9.22 0.80 24.40
CA TRP A 123 9.54 -0.46 25.06
C TRP A 123 10.83 -1.03 24.44
N HIS A 124 11.56 -1.81 25.22
CA HIS A 124 12.87 -2.33 24.82
C HIS A 124 12.83 -3.85 24.75
N ASP A 125 13.48 -4.39 23.73
CA ASP A 125 13.83 -5.81 23.64
C ASP A 125 14.90 -6.09 24.71
N LYS A 126 14.46 -6.56 25.87
CA LYS A 126 15.29 -6.87 27.04
C LYS A 126 15.89 -8.27 26.94
N ASN A 127 15.21 -9.19 26.25
CA ASN A 127 15.64 -10.58 26.16
C ASN A 127 16.52 -10.86 24.92
N GLY A 128 16.62 -9.90 23.99
CA GLY A 128 17.44 -9.96 22.78
C GLY A 128 16.90 -10.88 21.68
N ASP A 129 15.61 -11.21 21.70
CA ASP A 129 14.99 -12.14 20.73
C ASP A 129 14.61 -11.48 19.39
N GLY A 130 14.80 -10.17 19.28
CA GLY A 130 14.51 -9.37 18.11
C GLY A 130 13.04 -8.97 17.97
N LYS A 131 12.24 -9.10 19.03
CA LYS A 131 10.86 -8.63 19.16
C LYS A 131 10.67 -7.89 20.48
N VAL A 132 9.54 -7.22 20.64
CA VAL A 132 9.15 -6.62 21.92
C VAL A 132 7.78 -7.13 22.33
N SER A 133 7.76 -7.84 23.44
CA SER A 133 6.55 -8.36 24.07
C SER A 133 5.92 -7.33 25.02
N VAL A 134 4.63 -7.06 24.86
CA VAL A 134 3.88 -6.10 25.67
C VAL A 134 2.69 -6.78 26.32
N SER A 135 2.67 -6.83 27.66
CA SER A 135 1.49 -7.28 28.40
C SER A 135 0.46 -6.15 28.44
N TYR A 136 -0.80 -6.47 28.21
CA TYR A 136 -1.88 -5.51 28.36
C TYR A 136 -2.99 -6.04 29.27
N SER A 137 -3.68 -5.12 29.96
CA SER A 137 -4.86 -5.45 30.76
C SER A 137 -5.98 -4.44 30.54
N PHE A 138 -7.23 -4.86 30.73
CA PHE A 138 -8.37 -3.96 30.85
C PHE A 138 -8.67 -3.75 32.33
N ASN A 139 -8.70 -2.49 32.78
CA ASN A 139 -9.01 -2.17 34.16
C ASN A 139 -10.44 -2.64 34.49
N SER A 140 -10.61 -3.20 35.69
CA SER A 140 -11.87 -3.74 36.21
C SER A 140 -12.57 -2.76 37.18
N ASP A 141 -12.32 -1.46 37.02
CA ASP A 141 -12.92 -0.43 37.85
C ASP A 141 -14.42 -0.25 37.51
N ALA A 142 -15.12 0.63 38.24
CA ALA A 142 -16.56 0.87 38.10
C ALA A 142 -17.03 1.19 36.66
N TRP A 143 -16.11 1.67 35.81
CA TRP A 143 -16.33 1.88 34.38
C TRP A 143 -15.41 0.92 33.62
N GLN A 144 -15.93 -0.26 33.26
CA GLN A 144 -15.16 -1.29 32.58
C GLN A 144 -15.42 -1.28 31.07
N PHE A 145 -14.40 -1.66 30.30
CA PHE A 145 -14.56 -1.97 28.89
C PHE A 145 -15.57 -3.09 28.68
N ASP A 146 -16.58 -2.86 27.85
CA ASP A 146 -17.49 -3.91 27.39
C ASP A 146 -16.82 -4.86 26.38
N GLY A 147 -17.48 -5.98 26.05
CA GLY A 147 -16.92 -6.98 25.14
C GLY A 147 -16.56 -6.44 23.74
N ARG A 148 -17.35 -5.49 23.22
CA ARG A 148 -17.11 -4.88 21.90
C ARG A 148 -15.92 -3.93 21.95
N GLN A 149 -15.81 -3.13 23.00
CA GLN A 149 -14.69 -2.21 23.21
C GLN A 149 -13.37 -2.98 23.38
N ARG A 150 -13.38 -4.11 24.12
CA ARG A 150 -12.21 -4.98 24.25
C ARG A 150 -11.78 -5.54 22.90
N GLU A 151 -12.73 -5.99 22.09
CA GLU A 151 -12.45 -6.48 20.75
C GLU A 151 -11.86 -5.38 19.85
N MET A 152 -12.43 -4.18 19.86
CA MET A 152 -11.86 -3.04 19.10
C MET A 152 -10.44 -2.68 19.56
N ALA A 153 -10.13 -2.79 20.86
CA ALA A 153 -8.80 -2.54 21.40
C ALA A 153 -7.80 -3.62 20.95
N ARG A 154 -8.21 -4.90 21.01
CA ARG A 154 -7.39 -6.03 20.51
C ARG A 154 -7.05 -5.87 19.03
N ARG A 155 -8.04 -5.50 18.20
CA ARG A 155 -7.78 -5.24 16.78
C ARG A 155 -6.89 -4.01 16.54
N ALA A 156 -6.77 -3.08 17.50
CA ALA A 156 -5.90 -1.90 17.37
C ALA A 156 -4.46 -2.30 17.62
N MET A 157 -4.25 -3.05 18.69
CA MET A 157 -2.97 -3.69 18.97
C MET A 157 -2.57 -4.64 17.82
N GLN A 158 -3.51 -5.42 17.27
CA GLN A 158 -3.25 -6.28 16.12
C GLN A 158 -2.74 -5.48 14.90
N SER A 159 -3.33 -4.32 14.59
CA SER A 159 -2.83 -3.49 13.48
C SER A 159 -1.42 -2.94 13.72
N TRP A 160 -1.02 -2.67 14.97
CA TRP A 160 0.35 -2.27 15.30
C TRP A 160 1.35 -3.45 15.20
N SER A 161 0.97 -4.64 15.69
CA SER A 161 1.82 -5.85 15.58
C SER A 161 1.92 -6.41 14.17
N ASP A 162 0.93 -6.14 13.32
CA ASP A 162 1.00 -6.53 11.92
C ASP A 162 2.19 -5.82 11.24
N VAL A 163 2.35 -4.52 11.50
CA VAL A 163 3.34 -3.70 10.78
C VAL A 163 4.72 -3.66 11.45
N SER A 164 4.85 -4.15 12.68
CA SER A 164 6.08 -4.06 13.48
C SER A 164 6.36 -5.32 14.31
N LYS A 165 7.58 -5.48 14.83
CA LYS A 165 7.93 -6.65 15.68
C LYS A 165 7.45 -6.54 17.13
N LEU A 166 6.25 -6.00 17.31
CA LEU A 166 5.54 -6.01 18.59
C LEU A 166 4.68 -7.27 18.71
N SER A 167 4.54 -7.77 19.93
CA SER A 167 3.54 -8.79 20.25
C SER A 167 2.79 -8.40 21.52
N PHE A 168 1.48 -8.64 21.54
CA PHE A 168 0.60 -8.24 22.65
C PHE A 168 0.01 -9.48 23.32
N GLU A 169 0.09 -9.53 24.64
CA GLU A 169 -0.46 -10.63 25.44
C GLU A 169 -1.36 -10.10 26.56
N GLU A 170 -2.60 -10.57 26.62
CA GLU A 170 -3.53 -10.16 27.68
C GLU A 170 -3.10 -10.76 29.01
N ASN A 171 -2.82 -9.92 30.00
CA ASN A 171 -2.33 -10.31 31.32
C ASN A 171 -1.06 -11.19 31.28
N GLY A 172 -0.20 -10.99 30.27
CA GLY A 172 1.06 -11.72 30.10
C GLY A 172 2.01 -11.51 31.29
N PRO A 173 2.46 -12.58 31.99
CA PRO A 173 3.22 -12.47 33.24
C PRO A 173 4.71 -12.17 33.05
N ARG A 174 5.26 -12.31 31.83
CA ARG A 174 6.69 -12.16 31.52
C ARG A 174 6.89 -11.41 30.20
N THR A 175 6.61 -10.13 30.22
CA THR A 175 6.72 -9.25 29.04
C THR A 175 7.68 -8.09 29.31
N GLU A 176 8.10 -7.43 28.24
CA GLU A 176 9.14 -6.40 28.29
C GLU A 176 8.57 -4.99 28.42
N GLY A 177 7.33 -4.82 27.94
CA GLY A 177 6.50 -3.63 28.14
C GLY A 177 5.15 -3.94 28.79
N LYS A 178 4.48 -2.89 29.27
CA LYS A 178 3.17 -3.01 29.91
C LYS A 178 2.23 -1.92 29.41
N MET A 179 0.98 -2.28 29.18
CA MET A 179 -0.10 -1.35 28.84
C MET A 179 -1.34 -1.62 29.68
N SER A 180 -2.18 -0.61 29.86
CA SER A 180 -3.49 -0.77 30.49
C SER A 180 -4.55 0.04 29.76
N PHE A 181 -5.75 -0.50 29.64
CA PHE A 181 -6.91 0.16 29.04
C PHE A 181 -7.94 0.42 30.11
N GLY A 182 -8.24 1.70 30.37
CA GLY A 182 -9.21 2.12 31.38
C GLY A 182 -10.26 3.09 30.84
N ILE A 183 -11.42 3.14 31.48
CA ILE A 183 -12.44 4.17 31.23
C ILE A 183 -12.41 5.17 32.39
N SER A 184 -12.48 6.45 32.07
CA SER A 184 -12.50 7.52 33.08
C SER A 184 -13.30 8.72 32.62
N ASN A 185 -14.13 9.27 33.51
CA ASN A 185 -14.79 10.56 33.30
C ASN A 185 -13.86 11.76 33.49
N ALA A 186 -12.61 11.53 33.93
CA ALA A 186 -11.61 12.60 34.10
C ALA A 186 -10.98 13.07 32.76
N VAL A 187 -11.25 12.36 31.65
CA VAL A 187 -10.74 12.72 30.33
C VAL A 187 -11.86 13.18 29.40
N SER A 188 -11.60 14.18 28.56
CA SER A 188 -12.60 14.76 27.65
C SER A 188 -12.91 13.86 26.45
N THR A 189 -11.90 13.13 25.95
CA THR A 189 -12.03 12.17 24.84
C THR A 189 -11.22 10.93 25.16
N ALA A 190 -9.90 11.01 25.12
CA ALA A 190 -9.00 9.96 25.56
C ALA A 190 -7.60 10.53 25.85
N VAL A 191 -6.72 9.73 26.47
CA VAL A 191 -5.30 10.03 26.66
C VAL A 191 -4.49 8.74 26.76
N GLY A 192 -3.32 8.74 26.13
CA GLY A 192 -2.33 7.69 26.16
C GLY A 192 -1.04 8.20 26.76
N TYR A 193 -0.47 7.43 27.67
CA TYR A 193 0.78 7.74 28.35
C TYR A 193 1.92 6.98 27.69
N TYR A 194 3.01 7.69 27.37
CA TYR A 194 4.19 7.11 26.74
C TYR A 194 4.82 5.97 27.58
N PRO A 195 5.56 5.04 26.92
CA PRO A 195 6.40 4.05 27.61
C PRO A 195 7.29 4.69 28.69
N SER A 196 7.14 4.24 29.93
CA SER A 196 7.97 4.67 31.06
C SER A 196 7.90 3.68 32.23
N ASN A 197 8.80 3.81 33.19
CA ASN A 197 8.78 3.06 34.45
C ASN A 197 7.80 3.63 35.49
N HIS A 198 7.11 4.74 35.17
CA HIS A 198 6.08 5.31 36.02
C HIS A 198 4.84 4.41 36.04
N TYR A 199 4.03 4.45 37.11
CA TYR A 199 2.86 3.57 37.25
C TYR A 199 1.81 3.76 36.14
N GLN A 200 1.80 4.92 35.48
CA GLN A 200 0.95 5.23 34.33
C GLN A 200 1.60 4.95 32.97
N GLY A 201 2.87 4.53 32.92
CA GLY A 201 3.56 4.25 31.67
C GLY A 201 2.81 3.20 30.85
N GLY A 202 2.49 3.53 29.60
CA GLY A 202 1.69 2.67 28.71
C GLY A 202 0.20 2.61 29.01
N ALA A 203 -0.31 3.39 29.98
CA ALA A 203 -1.74 3.46 30.24
C ALA A 203 -2.47 4.23 29.13
N THR A 204 -3.71 3.81 28.85
CA THR A 204 -4.65 4.52 27.99
C THR A 204 -5.98 4.68 28.73
N LEU A 205 -6.55 5.88 28.69
CA LEU A 205 -7.80 6.21 29.36
C LEU A 205 -8.78 6.83 28.38
N TYR A 206 -10.03 6.36 28.39
CA TYR A 206 -11.06 6.80 27.46
C TYR A 206 -12.28 7.34 28.20
N ASN A 207 -12.92 8.37 27.64
CA ASN A 207 -14.20 8.83 28.12
C ASN A 207 -15.25 7.73 27.85
N PRO A 208 -16.13 7.38 28.82
CA PRO A 208 -17.11 6.31 28.66
C PRO A 208 -18.04 6.52 27.45
N ASN A 209 -18.27 7.77 27.06
CA ASN A 209 -19.17 8.12 25.95
C ASN A 209 -18.45 8.23 24.60
N ARG A 210 -17.13 7.99 24.52
CA ARG A 210 -16.31 8.19 23.30
C ARG A 210 -15.25 7.11 23.09
N VAL A 211 -15.60 5.84 23.30
CA VAL A 211 -14.69 4.72 22.98
C VAL A 211 -14.87 4.31 21.51
N THR A 212 -14.11 4.92 20.60
CA THR A 212 -14.12 4.57 19.17
C THR A 212 -12.88 3.80 18.75
N ARG A 213 -12.96 3.07 17.63
CA ARG A 213 -11.82 2.33 17.05
C ARG A 213 -10.63 3.24 16.72
N HIS A 214 -10.89 4.45 16.25
CA HIS A 214 -9.86 5.44 15.92
C HIS A 214 -9.16 5.97 17.18
N ASP A 215 -9.90 6.26 18.24
CA ASP A 215 -9.30 6.72 19.49
C ASP A 215 -8.44 5.60 20.11
N LEU A 216 -8.92 4.35 20.07
CA LEU A 216 -8.17 3.20 20.56
C LEU A 216 -6.82 3.02 19.85
N ILE A 217 -6.77 3.14 18.52
CA ILE A 217 -5.51 3.02 17.80
C ILE A 217 -4.58 4.20 18.07
N HIS A 218 -5.12 5.42 18.16
CA HIS A 218 -4.39 6.63 18.48
C HIS A 218 -3.71 6.54 19.85
N GLU A 219 -4.46 6.26 20.92
CA GLU A 219 -3.88 6.19 22.27
C GLU A 219 -2.95 4.98 22.43
N THR A 220 -3.20 3.88 21.71
CA THR A 220 -2.26 2.76 21.63
C THR A 220 -0.94 3.21 21.00
N GLY A 221 -0.98 4.07 19.96
CA GLY A 221 0.21 4.68 19.38
C GLY A 221 1.04 5.46 20.40
N HIS A 222 0.40 6.27 21.25
CA HIS A 222 1.08 6.95 22.37
C HIS A 222 1.68 5.97 23.37
N ALA A 223 0.94 4.95 23.78
CA ALA A 223 1.42 3.91 24.70
C ALA A 223 2.55 3.04 24.11
N LEU A 224 2.77 3.12 22.80
CA LEU A 224 3.90 2.54 22.07
C LEU A 224 5.01 3.55 21.78
N GLY A 225 4.84 4.83 22.08
CA GLY A 225 5.90 5.84 21.94
C GLY A 225 5.74 6.86 20.81
N LEU A 226 4.66 6.78 20.04
CA LEU A 226 4.41 7.72 18.95
C LEU A 226 3.82 9.01 19.49
N TYR A 227 4.34 10.14 19.05
CA TYR A 227 3.80 11.45 19.35
C TYR A 227 2.74 11.86 18.32
N HIS A 228 1.98 12.92 18.63
CA HIS A 228 1.25 13.62 17.58
C HIS A 228 2.18 14.10 16.47
N THR A 229 1.66 14.22 15.25
CA THR A 229 2.35 14.79 14.08
C THR A 229 2.74 16.26 14.23
N GLY A 230 2.35 16.95 15.30
CA GLY A 230 2.86 18.27 15.62
C GLY A 230 3.07 18.48 17.12
N ASN A 231 3.62 19.64 17.49
CA ASN A 231 3.73 20.04 18.89
C ASN A 231 2.41 20.67 19.36
N TYR A 232 1.40 19.84 19.52
CA TYR A 232 0.10 20.21 20.06
C TYR A 232 -0.42 19.09 20.96
N ASN A 233 -1.25 19.46 21.94
CA ASN A 233 -1.99 18.57 22.82
C ASN A 233 -3.36 19.22 23.12
N GLY A 234 -4.37 18.39 23.43
CA GLY A 234 -5.68 18.85 23.91
C GLY A 234 -6.66 19.19 22.78
N GLY A 235 -7.29 20.37 22.84
CA GLY A 235 -8.33 20.75 21.87
C GLY A 235 -7.79 21.03 20.46
N TYR A 236 -8.63 20.80 19.45
CA TYR A 236 -8.35 21.11 18.04
C TYR A 236 -7.97 22.59 17.86
N ASN A 237 -6.83 22.84 17.23
CA ASN A 237 -6.39 24.18 16.83
C ASN A 237 -5.53 24.10 15.56
N GLU A 238 -6.13 24.45 14.41
CA GLU A 238 -5.50 24.38 13.09
C GLU A 238 -4.24 25.22 12.95
N ASN A 239 -4.10 26.32 13.70
CA ASN A 239 -2.89 27.14 13.68
C ASN A 239 -1.65 26.41 14.21
N ARG A 240 -1.82 25.25 14.85
CA ARG A 240 -0.72 24.40 15.33
C ARG A 240 -0.29 23.34 14.31
N ARG A 241 -1.01 23.20 13.19
CA ARG A 241 -0.68 22.26 12.12
C ARG A 241 0.58 22.72 11.41
N SER A 242 1.59 21.86 11.33
CA SER A 242 2.94 22.32 10.98
C SER A 242 3.40 21.92 9.58
N HIS A 243 2.79 20.92 8.95
CA HIS A 243 3.16 20.43 7.62
C HIS A 243 1.96 19.78 6.93
N VAL A 244 2.03 19.57 5.60
CA VAL A 244 0.89 19.10 4.80
C VAL A 244 0.39 17.72 5.25
N GLN A 245 1.32 16.80 5.53
CA GLN A 245 1.07 15.43 5.96
C GLN A 245 0.54 15.33 7.39
N ASP A 246 0.49 16.43 8.15
CA ASP A 246 -0.16 16.49 9.47
C ASP A 246 -1.69 16.38 9.30
N SER A 247 -2.15 15.16 9.01
CA SER A 247 -3.55 14.79 8.78
C SER A 247 -3.76 13.30 8.98
N GLN A 248 -5.00 12.92 9.28
CA GLN A 248 -5.47 11.53 9.41
C GLN A 248 -5.36 10.71 8.12
N ALA A 249 -5.01 11.33 6.99
CA ALA A 249 -4.68 10.60 5.76
C ALA A 249 -3.25 10.01 5.73
N HIS A 250 -2.37 10.50 6.61
CA HIS A 250 -0.98 10.08 6.70
C HIS A 250 -0.66 9.44 8.05
N SER A 251 -1.29 9.91 9.13
CA SER A 251 -1.08 9.38 10.48
C SER A 251 -2.35 9.44 11.33
N VAL A 252 -2.68 8.33 12.00
CA VAL A 252 -3.73 8.29 13.03
C VAL A 252 -3.40 9.17 14.22
N MET A 253 -2.12 9.55 14.41
CA MET A 253 -1.66 10.46 15.46
C MET A 253 -1.98 11.94 15.18
N SER A 254 -2.57 12.27 14.03
CA SER A 254 -2.98 13.64 13.71
C SER A 254 -4.36 13.99 14.24
N TYR A 255 -4.52 15.23 14.72
CA TYR A 255 -5.83 15.81 15.08
C TYR A 255 -6.61 16.32 13.87
N PHE A 256 -5.97 16.41 12.71
CA PHE A 256 -6.49 17.08 11.54
C PHE A 256 -7.09 16.06 10.57
N GLY A 257 -8.32 16.29 10.11
CA GLY A 257 -8.95 15.40 9.13
C GLY A 257 -8.21 15.35 7.81
N ALA A 258 -8.47 14.30 7.01
CA ALA A 258 -7.86 14.09 5.70
C ALA A 258 -7.98 15.28 4.72
N SER A 259 -9.06 16.06 4.82
CA SER A 259 -9.29 17.24 3.97
C SER A 259 -8.21 18.29 4.05
N LEU A 260 -7.53 18.41 5.20
CA LEU A 260 -6.48 19.40 5.37
C LEU A 260 -5.21 19.06 4.58
N SER A 261 -4.99 17.81 4.18
CA SER A 261 -3.93 17.43 3.22
C SER A 261 -4.41 17.37 1.76
N GLY A 262 -5.60 17.93 1.47
CA GLY A 262 -6.23 17.92 0.14
C GLY A 262 -6.94 16.60 -0.22
N LYS A 263 -6.90 15.60 0.67
CA LYS A 263 -7.51 14.28 0.48
C LYS A 263 -8.95 14.26 0.97
N ASN A 264 -9.71 13.20 0.70
CA ASN A 264 -11.09 13.07 1.13
C ASN A 264 -11.43 11.63 1.49
N HIS A 265 -11.69 11.37 2.76
CA HIS A 265 -12.10 10.05 3.27
C HIS A 265 -13.62 9.93 3.47
N GLY A 266 -14.40 10.91 2.99
CA GLY A 266 -15.86 10.90 3.11
C GLY A 266 -16.35 10.93 4.56
N GLY A 267 -15.56 11.49 5.48
CA GLY A 267 -15.85 11.52 6.92
C GLY A 267 -15.53 10.21 7.66
N ALA A 268 -15.05 9.16 6.99
CA ALA A 268 -14.48 8.01 7.68
C ALA A 268 -13.13 8.39 8.31
N LYS A 269 -12.84 7.75 9.44
CA LYS A 269 -11.55 7.85 10.13
C LYS A 269 -10.78 6.54 9.96
N PRO A 270 -9.45 6.58 9.82
CA PRO A 270 -8.64 5.36 9.77
C PRO A 270 -8.76 4.57 11.07
N THR A 271 -8.81 3.25 10.95
CA THR A 271 -8.95 2.28 12.05
C THR A 271 -7.74 1.36 12.20
N SER A 272 -6.73 1.55 11.35
CA SER A 272 -5.41 0.91 11.33
C SER A 272 -4.32 1.98 11.12
N ALA A 273 -3.06 1.60 11.32
CA ALA A 273 -1.91 2.49 11.14
C ALA A 273 -1.84 2.98 9.67
N MET A 274 -1.60 4.28 9.50
CA MET A 274 -1.45 4.91 8.19
C MET A 274 0.04 5.03 7.80
N MET A 275 0.33 5.51 6.60
CA MET A 275 1.69 5.45 6.00
C MET A 275 2.82 5.94 6.92
N ASP A 276 2.65 7.10 7.58
CA ASP A 276 3.68 7.66 8.45
C ASP A 276 3.72 6.97 9.82
N ASP A 277 2.59 6.44 10.29
CA ASP A 277 2.54 5.61 11.50
C ASP A 277 3.35 4.33 11.31
N ILE A 278 3.23 3.71 10.13
CA ILE A 278 3.94 2.47 9.77
C ILE A 278 5.45 2.72 9.74
N SER A 279 5.92 3.75 9.03
CA SER A 279 7.36 4.11 9.03
C SER A 279 7.86 4.38 10.46
N ALA A 280 7.09 5.13 11.27
CA ALA A 280 7.49 5.49 12.63
C ALA A 280 7.55 4.30 13.59
N ILE A 281 6.53 3.44 13.59
CA ILE A 281 6.51 2.28 14.48
C ILE A 281 7.56 1.23 14.07
N GLN A 282 7.83 1.09 12.77
CA GLN A 282 8.91 0.25 12.26
C GLN A 282 10.29 0.80 12.64
N ALA A 283 10.47 2.11 12.70
CA ALA A 283 11.71 2.71 13.20
C ALA A 283 11.94 2.41 14.69
N LEU A 284 10.88 2.34 15.50
CA LEU A 284 10.97 2.04 16.93
C LEU A 284 11.19 0.54 17.22
N TYR A 285 10.46 -0.34 16.52
CA TYR A 285 10.33 -1.76 16.88
C TYR A 285 10.75 -2.73 15.77
N GLY A 286 11.17 -2.22 14.61
CA GLY A 286 11.55 -3.04 13.46
C GLY A 286 10.35 -3.53 12.65
N VAL A 287 10.65 -3.95 11.42
CA VAL A 287 9.67 -4.37 10.40
C VAL A 287 9.22 -5.82 10.62
N ASN A 288 7.91 -6.08 10.54
CA ASN A 288 7.36 -7.44 10.54
C ASN A 288 7.06 -7.94 9.11
N ARG A 289 8.01 -8.68 8.53
CA ARG A 289 7.90 -9.31 7.20
C ARG A 289 7.20 -10.68 7.21
N LYS A 290 6.79 -11.19 8.38
CA LYS A 290 6.15 -12.51 8.48
C LYS A 290 4.64 -12.45 8.34
N ILE A 291 4.05 -11.26 8.54
CA ILE A 291 2.63 -11.08 8.34
C ILE A 291 2.36 -11.07 6.84
N ARG A 292 1.30 -11.76 6.39
CA ARG A 292 0.87 -11.77 4.98
C ARG A 292 2.08 -11.89 4.05
N HIS A 293 2.73 -13.05 4.10
CA HIS A 293 3.93 -13.35 3.29
C HIS A 293 3.59 -14.31 2.14
N ASP A 294 2.31 -14.65 2.05
CA ASP A 294 1.68 -15.45 1.01
C ASP A 294 0.72 -14.50 0.27
N ASP A 295 0.27 -14.88 -0.93
CA ASP A 295 -0.63 -14.09 -1.77
C ASP A 295 -1.85 -13.54 -1.02
N THR A 296 -1.93 -12.21 -0.94
CA THR A 296 -2.99 -11.52 -0.21
C THR A 296 -3.83 -10.65 -1.14
N THR A 297 -5.15 -10.84 -1.07
CA THR A 297 -6.13 -9.91 -1.64
C THR A 297 -6.59 -8.91 -0.59
N TYR A 298 -6.53 -7.63 -0.94
CA TYR A 298 -7.00 -6.47 -0.19
C TYR A 298 -8.22 -5.86 -0.88
N GLY A 299 -9.18 -5.35 -0.11
CA GLY A 299 -10.42 -4.76 -0.65
C GLY A 299 -11.57 -5.77 -0.73
N PHE A 300 -12.24 -5.84 -1.88
CA PHE A 300 -13.24 -6.89 -2.13
C PHE A 300 -12.55 -8.26 -2.18
N ASN A 301 -13.29 -9.32 -1.84
CA ASN A 301 -12.76 -10.69 -1.80
C ASN A 301 -11.51 -10.87 -0.92
N SER A 302 -11.32 -9.97 0.06
CA SER A 302 -10.12 -9.94 0.91
C SER A 302 -9.94 -11.22 1.70
N ASN A 303 -8.73 -11.79 1.62
CA ASN A 303 -8.26 -12.92 2.43
C ASN A 303 -7.29 -12.47 3.55
N SER A 304 -7.08 -11.17 3.72
CA SER A 304 -6.15 -10.58 4.69
C SER A 304 -6.49 -10.89 6.16
N GLN A 305 -7.72 -11.36 6.42
CA GLN A 305 -8.26 -11.59 7.76
C GLN A 305 -8.22 -10.32 8.64
N ARG A 306 -8.36 -9.14 8.03
CA ARG A 306 -8.41 -7.84 8.72
C ARG A 306 -9.65 -7.05 8.30
N ASP A 307 -10.39 -6.59 9.30
CA ASP A 307 -11.62 -5.83 9.09
C ASP A 307 -11.37 -4.51 8.35
N TYR A 308 -10.25 -3.85 8.61
CA TYR A 308 -9.87 -2.59 7.98
C TYR A 308 -9.36 -2.72 6.53
N TYR A 309 -9.12 -3.93 6.03
CA TYR A 309 -8.78 -4.18 4.62
C TYR A 309 -9.91 -4.80 3.81
N THR A 310 -11.01 -5.22 4.45
CA THR A 310 -12.10 -5.94 3.78
C THR A 310 -13.23 -4.99 3.38
N LEU A 311 -13.63 -5.04 2.10
CA LEU A 311 -14.81 -4.38 1.55
C LEU A 311 -15.87 -5.43 1.22
N ASN A 312 -17.10 -5.21 1.68
CA ASN A 312 -18.24 -6.10 1.51
C ASN A 312 -19.31 -5.50 0.60
N SER A 313 -19.28 -4.18 0.40
CA SER A 313 -20.26 -3.47 -0.41
C SER A 313 -19.63 -2.27 -1.12
N ASN A 314 -20.28 -1.79 -2.18
CA ASN A 314 -19.86 -0.58 -2.87
C ASN A 314 -20.22 0.72 -2.12
N GLN A 315 -20.84 0.61 -0.93
CA GLN A 315 -21.02 1.72 0.01
C GLN A 315 -19.88 1.80 1.05
N ASP A 316 -19.05 0.75 1.16
CA ASP A 316 -17.95 0.73 2.12
C ASP A 316 -16.91 1.78 1.72
N LYS A 317 -16.32 2.45 2.72
CA LYS A 317 -15.27 3.46 2.52
C LYS A 317 -13.91 2.82 2.76
N ALA A 318 -13.18 2.55 1.68
CA ALA A 318 -11.81 2.06 1.76
C ALA A 318 -10.89 3.14 2.36
N VAL A 319 -10.53 3.02 3.64
CA VAL A 319 -9.59 3.94 4.30
C VAL A 319 -8.54 3.14 5.04
N PHE A 320 -7.42 2.89 4.36
CA PHE A 320 -6.33 2.07 4.89
C PHE A 320 -5.00 2.31 4.17
N CYS A 321 -3.91 1.91 4.82
CA CYS A 321 -2.58 1.81 4.24
C CYS A 321 -2.15 0.34 4.23
N ILE A 322 -1.84 -0.22 3.06
CA ILE A 322 -1.45 -1.62 2.90
C ILE A 322 -0.02 -1.81 3.40
N TRP A 323 0.13 -2.66 4.41
CA TRP A 323 1.39 -3.29 4.78
C TRP A 323 1.33 -4.77 4.43
N ASP A 324 2.28 -5.23 3.63
CA ASP A 324 2.44 -6.63 3.24
C ASP A 324 3.89 -7.09 3.46
N GLY A 325 4.06 -8.36 3.81
CA GLY A 325 5.35 -8.96 4.10
C GLY A 325 6.07 -9.48 2.86
N ASP A 326 5.35 -10.16 1.96
CA ASP A 326 5.82 -10.86 0.75
C ASP A 326 4.62 -11.55 0.04
N GLY A 327 4.85 -12.12 -1.13
CA GLY A 327 3.82 -12.85 -1.89
C GLY A 327 3.37 -12.08 -3.13
N LYS A 328 2.37 -12.62 -3.85
CA LYS A 328 1.79 -11.95 -5.02
C LYS A 328 0.43 -11.36 -4.65
N ASP A 329 0.41 -10.06 -4.41
CA ASP A 329 -0.72 -9.39 -3.77
C ASP A 329 -1.64 -8.69 -4.76
N THR A 330 -2.89 -8.54 -4.38
CA THR A 330 -3.94 -7.95 -5.21
C THR A 330 -4.69 -6.87 -4.46
N LEU A 331 -4.73 -5.66 -5.00
CA LEU A 331 -5.73 -4.66 -4.62
C LEU A 331 -6.99 -4.86 -5.48
N ASP A 332 -8.02 -5.46 -4.90
CA ASP A 332 -9.31 -5.69 -5.53
C ASP A 332 -10.31 -4.61 -5.09
N VAL A 333 -10.61 -3.70 -6.01
CA VAL A 333 -11.59 -2.62 -5.82
C VAL A 333 -12.76 -2.75 -6.81
N SER A 334 -13.01 -3.98 -7.27
CA SER A 334 -13.94 -4.31 -8.36
C SER A 334 -15.41 -4.02 -8.09
N GLY A 335 -15.82 -3.99 -6.82
CA GLY A 335 -17.21 -3.71 -6.45
C GLY A 335 -17.62 -2.26 -6.70
N TYR A 336 -16.69 -1.33 -6.92
CA TYR A 336 -17.03 0.08 -7.13
C TYR A 336 -17.48 0.40 -8.56
N ARG A 337 -18.27 1.47 -8.67
CA ARG A 337 -18.83 1.98 -9.94
C ARG A 337 -18.33 3.38 -10.31
N SER A 338 -17.71 4.05 -9.36
CA SER A 338 -17.05 5.34 -9.59
C SER A 338 -15.74 5.11 -10.32
N ASN A 339 -15.37 6.03 -11.20
CA ASN A 339 -14.00 6.10 -11.72
C ASN A 339 -13.00 6.13 -10.57
N GLN A 340 -11.96 5.32 -10.70
CA GLN A 340 -10.90 5.14 -9.73
C GLN A 340 -9.58 5.58 -10.32
N THR A 341 -8.62 5.88 -9.44
CA THR A 341 -7.24 5.97 -9.87
C THR A 341 -6.38 5.20 -8.89
N ILE A 342 -5.83 4.09 -9.37
CA ILE A 342 -5.13 3.07 -8.62
C ILE A 342 -3.63 3.20 -8.92
N ASN A 343 -2.81 3.30 -7.88
CA ASN A 343 -1.36 3.37 -7.99
C ASN A 343 -0.74 2.27 -7.12
N LEU A 344 0.00 1.36 -7.75
CA LEU A 344 0.66 0.21 -7.11
C LEU A 344 2.07 0.51 -6.61
N LYS A 345 2.57 1.73 -6.78
CA LYS A 345 3.90 2.12 -6.29
C LYS A 345 3.93 2.20 -4.77
N ALA A 346 5.02 1.72 -4.18
CA ALA A 346 5.29 1.89 -2.75
C ALA A 346 5.24 3.37 -2.35
N GLY A 347 4.62 3.68 -1.21
CA GLY A 347 4.49 5.05 -0.71
C GLY A 347 3.54 5.92 -1.53
N SER A 348 2.67 5.33 -2.35
CA SER A 348 1.68 6.06 -3.15
C SER A 348 0.28 6.04 -2.56
N TYR A 349 -0.56 6.94 -3.07
CA TYR A 349 -1.96 7.07 -2.74
C TYR A 349 -2.85 6.76 -3.95
N SER A 350 -4.00 6.15 -3.66
CA SER A 350 -5.06 5.79 -4.59
C SER A 350 -6.39 6.50 -4.25
N ASP A 351 -7.16 6.80 -5.30
CA ASP A 351 -8.51 7.35 -5.23
C ASP A 351 -9.48 6.22 -5.55
N VAL A 352 -10.19 5.72 -4.54
CA VAL A 352 -10.97 4.48 -4.62
C VAL A 352 -12.37 4.73 -4.10
N GLY A 353 -13.39 4.21 -4.78
CA GLY A 353 -14.79 4.29 -4.32
C GLY A 353 -15.35 5.72 -4.19
N GLY A 354 -14.93 6.63 -5.08
CA GLY A 354 -15.36 8.04 -5.09
C GLY A 354 -14.71 8.94 -4.03
N LEU A 355 -13.73 8.40 -3.31
CA LEU A 355 -12.91 9.11 -2.33
C LEU A 355 -11.57 9.57 -2.94
N LYS A 356 -10.76 10.30 -2.16
CA LYS A 356 -9.48 10.87 -2.61
C LYS A 356 -8.36 10.57 -1.63
N GLY A 357 -7.27 9.96 -2.11
CA GLY A 357 -6.10 9.58 -1.30
C GLY A 357 -6.47 8.76 -0.07
N ASN A 358 -7.42 7.85 -0.23
CA ASN A 358 -8.03 7.08 0.85
C ASN A 358 -7.40 5.69 1.01
N VAL A 359 -6.89 5.12 -0.08
CA VAL A 359 -6.09 3.89 -0.04
C VAL A 359 -4.63 4.27 -0.28
N SER A 360 -3.71 3.65 0.45
CA SER A 360 -2.27 3.87 0.29
C SER A 360 -1.50 2.56 0.39
N ILE A 361 -0.28 2.53 -0.13
CA ILE A 361 0.64 1.39 -0.01
C ILE A 361 1.83 1.87 0.83
N ALA A 362 2.15 1.15 1.91
CA ALA A 362 3.25 1.49 2.78
C ALA A 362 4.59 1.51 2.02
N ARG A 363 5.55 2.25 2.56
CA ARG A 363 6.89 2.35 1.97
C ARG A 363 7.59 0.99 2.09
N GLY A 364 8.21 0.53 1.00
CA GLY A 364 8.90 -0.76 0.96
C GLY A 364 8.00 -2.00 0.83
N VAL A 365 6.74 -1.81 0.41
CA VAL A 365 5.79 -2.86 0.00
C VAL A 365 5.71 -2.88 -1.53
N VAL A 366 5.74 -4.07 -2.11
CA VAL A 366 5.47 -4.30 -3.55
C VAL A 366 4.04 -4.81 -3.66
N MET A 367 3.31 -4.35 -4.67
CA MET A 367 1.95 -4.82 -4.98
C MET A 367 1.93 -5.21 -6.45
N GLU A 368 1.62 -6.46 -6.75
CA GLU A 368 1.77 -7.00 -8.10
C GLU A 368 0.50 -6.84 -8.92
N ASN A 369 -0.68 -6.90 -8.29
CA ASN A 369 -1.93 -6.95 -9.04
C ASN A 369 -2.93 -5.88 -8.58
N ALA A 370 -3.76 -5.46 -9.51
CA ALA A 370 -4.96 -4.69 -9.20
C ALA A 370 -6.14 -5.06 -10.09
N ILE A 371 -7.33 -4.96 -9.51
CA ILE A 371 -8.60 -5.15 -10.20
C ILE A 371 -9.43 -3.89 -10.00
N GLY A 372 -9.64 -3.14 -11.09
CA GLY A 372 -10.53 -1.99 -11.16
C GLY A 372 -12.01 -2.38 -11.19
N GLY A 373 -12.86 -1.36 -11.26
CA GLY A 373 -14.31 -1.45 -11.09
C GLY A 373 -15.08 -1.45 -12.41
N SER A 374 -16.21 -0.76 -12.41
CA SER A 374 -17.07 -0.61 -13.60
C SER A 374 -17.14 0.83 -14.13
N GLY A 375 -16.28 1.72 -13.62
CA GLY A 375 -16.12 3.10 -14.09
C GLY A 375 -14.92 3.21 -15.02
N ASP A 376 -14.71 4.38 -15.65
CA ASP A 376 -13.49 4.61 -16.45
C ASP A 376 -12.31 4.85 -15.50
N ASP A 377 -11.56 3.80 -15.21
CA ASP A 377 -10.49 3.75 -14.22
C ASP A 377 -9.13 4.09 -14.83
N ALA A 378 -8.21 4.56 -13.99
CA ALA A 378 -6.81 4.75 -14.33
C ALA A 378 -5.92 3.93 -13.41
N MET A 379 -5.06 3.09 -13.97
CA MET A 379 -4.23 2.16 -13.22
C MET A 379 -2.76 2.40 -13.54
N ILE A 380 -1.95 2.42 -12.49
CA ILE A 380 -0.52 2.67 -12.54
C ILE A 380 0.16 1.51 -11.81
N GLY A 381 0.88 0.70 -12.54
CA GLY A 381 1.76 -0.30 -11.98
C GLY A 381 3.05 0.28 -11.39
N ASN A 382 4.03 -0.57 -11.15
CA ASN A 382 5.31 -0.27 -10.52
C ASN A 382 6.46 -0.83 -11.37
N ASP A 383 7.58 -1.18 -10.75
CA ASP A 383 8.77 -1.69 -11.45
C ASP A 383 8.83 -3.24 -11.46
N ALA A 384 7.85 -3.90 -10.82
CA ALA A 384 7.70 -5.36 -10.81
C ALA A 384 6.64 -5.79 -11.83
N ASP A 385 6.64 -7.08 -12.18
CA ASP A 385 5.67 -7.65 -13.10
C ASP A 385 4.25 -7.48 -12.55
N ASN A 386 3.42 -6.67 -13.23
CA ASN A 386 2.08 -6.38 -12.77
C ASN A 386 1.00 -7.11 -13.56
N ARG A 387 -0.05 -7.53 -12.86
CA ARG A 387 -1.27 -8.06 -13.49
C ARG A 387 -2.42 -7.08 -13.27
N LEU A 388 -2.81 -6.37 -14.32
CA LEU A 388 -3.81 -5.31 -14.27
C LEU A 388 -5.10 -5.73 -14.97
N THR A 389 -6.21 -5.72 -14.24
CA THR A 389 -7.57 -5.88 -14.80
C THR A 389 -8.32 -4.57 -14.62
N GLY A 390 -8.60 -3.86 -15.72
CA GLY A 390 -9.37 -2.61 -15.67
C GLY A 390 -10.80 -2.81 -15.14
N GLY A 391 -11.44 -3.88 -15.60
CA GLY A 391 -12.84 -4.16 -15.32
C GLY A 391 -13.68 -3.69 -16.49
N ALA A 392 -14.87 -3.17 -16.22
CA ALA A 392 -15.69 -2.56 -17.26
C ALA A 392 -15.47 -1.05 -17.27
N GLY A 393 -15.51 -0.42 -18.43
CA GLY A 393 -15.19 1.00 -18.53
C GLY A 393 -14.31 1.23 -19.76
N GLY A 394 -13.87 2.46 -19.94
CA GLY A 394 -12.81 2.79 -20.90
C GLY A 394 -11.57 3.14 -20.11
N ASP A 395 -10.82 2.13 -19.71
CA ASP A 395 -9.77 2.25 -18.70
C ASP A 395 -8.45 2.71 -19.31
N ARG A 396 -7.61 3.32 -18.48
CA ARG A 396 -6.23 3.71 -18.84
C ARG A 396 -5.26 2.91 -18.00
N LEU A 397 -4.57 1.97 -18.62
CA LEU A 397 -3.70 1.02 -17.94
C LEU A 397 -2.25 1.34 -18.25
N ARG A 398 -1.45 1.60 -17.23
CA ARG A 398 -0.01 1.83 -17.35
C ARG A 398 0.72 0.74 -16.57
N GLY A 399 1.47 -0.10 -17.27
CA GLY A 399 2.20 -1.22 -16.66
C GLY A 399 3.37 -0.70 -15.82
N GLY A 400 4.24 0.12 -16.43
CA GLY A 400 5.42 0.65 -15.78
C GLY A 400 6.67 -0.11 -16.22
N GLY A 401 7.45 -0.60 -15.26
CA GLY A 401 8.54 -1.54 -15.53
C GLY A 401 8.10 -2.98 -15.25
N GLY A 402 8.93 -3.95 -15.58
CA GLY A 402 8.59 -5.37 -15.44
C GLY A 402 7.94 -5.94 -16.71
N ALA A 403 7.51 -7.20 -16.63
CA ALA A 403 6.74 -7.89 -17.65
C ALA A 403 5.27 -7.89 -17.27
N ASP A 404 4.52 -6.94 -17.82
CA ASP A 404 3.15 -6.69 -17.38
C ASP A 404 2.12 -7.51 -18.16
N THR A 405 1.06 -7.93 -17.47
CA THR A 405 -0.09 -8.61 -18.07
C THR A 405 -1.35 -7.78 -17.88
N PHE A 406 -2.00 -7.45 -19.00
CA PHE A 406 -3.28 -6.75 -19.05
C PHE A 406 -4.40 -7.75 -19.34
N ASP A 407 -5.28 -8.02 -18.38
CA ASP A 407 -6.31 -9.05 -18.52
C ASP A 407 -7.67 -8.51 -18.92
N TYR A 408 -8.29 -9.23 -19.85
CA TYR A 408 -9.65 -9.02 -20.33
C TYR A 408 -10.44 -10.32 -20.14
N ASN A 409 -11.38 -10.29 -19.19
CA ASN A 409 -12.17 -11.44 -18.78
C ASN A 409 -13.52 -11.54 -19.52
N SER A 410 -13.97 -10.44 -20.12
CA SER A 410 -15.20 -10.36 -20.91
C SER A 410 -15.05 -9.37 -22.06
N ALA A 411 -15.89 -9.51 -23.10
CA ALA A 411 -16.02 -8.50 -24.17
C ALA A 411 -16.42 -7.12 -23.62
N SER A 412 -17.23 -7.11 -22.55
CA SER A 412 -17.67 -5.88 -21.88
C SER A 412 -16.56 -5.11 -21.17
N ASP A 413 -15.40 -5.74 -20.98
CA ASP A 413 -14.29 -5.10 -20.28
C ASP A 413 -13.67 -4.00 -21.14
N SER A 414 -13.73 -4.13 -22.48
CA SER A 414 -13.21 -3.11 -23.40
C SER A 414 -13.96 -3.09 -24.71
N THR A 415 -15.11 -2.42 -24.71
CA THR A 415 -16.00 -2.36 -25.88
C THR A 415 -15.48 -1.42 -26.97
N PRO A 416 -15.87 -1.59 -28.25
CA PRO A 416 -15.50 -0.65 -29.30
C PRO A 416 -15.94 0.80 -29.08
N ASP A 417 -17.05 1.00 -28.36
CA ASP A 417 -17.61 2.33 -28.06
C ASP A 417 -16.90 3.03 -26.90
N ASN A 418 -16.31 2.25 -25.97
CA ASN A 418 -15.55 2.75 -24.83
C ASN A 418 -14.35 1.81 -24.58
N PRO A 419 -13.31 1.84 -25.44
CA PRO A 419 -12.20 0.91 -25.35
C PRO A 419 -11.17 1.36 -24.33
N ASP A 420 -10.57 0.39 -23.66
CA ASP A 420 -9.38 0.56 -22.87
C ASP A 420 -8.20 1.04 -23.70
N THR A 421 -7.29 1.73 -23.02
CA THR A 421 -6.01 2.15 -23.57
C THR A 421 -4.86 1.71 -22.66
N ILE A 422 -4.01 0.83 -23.17
CA ILE A 422 -2.71 0.52 -22.57
C ILE A 422 -1.72 1.62 -22.94
N MET A 423 -1.09 2.21 -21.94
CA MET A 423 -0.43 3.51 -22.04
C MET A 423 1.08 3.45 -22.34
N ASP A 424 1.69 2.27 -22.25
CA ASP A 424 3.13 2.05 -22.41
C ASP A 424 3.49 0.60 -22.79
N PHE A 425 2.68 -0.02 -23.65
CA PHE A 425 2.87 -1.41 -24.05
C PHE A 425 4.23 -1.67 -24.71
N VAL A 426 4.97 -2.66 -24.20
CA VAL A 426 6.26 -3.12 -24.71
C VAL A 426 6.15 -4.52 -25.30
N SER A 427 6.09 -4.62 -26.63
CA SER A 427 6.08 -5.91 -27.35
C SER A 427 7.29 -6.79 -27.00
N GLY A 428 7.05 -8.08 -26.82
CA GLY A 428 8.04 -9.07 -26.41
C GLY A 428 8.25 -9.16 -24.89
N THR A 429 7.76 -8.18 -24.13
CA THR A 429 7.82 -8.14 -22.66
C THR A 429 6.41 -8.26 -22.09
N ASP A 430 5.54 -7.32 -22.43
CA ASP A 430 4.17 -7.26 -21.93
C ASP A 430 3.26 -8.24 -22.66
N LYS A 431 2.15 -8.61 -22.00
CA LYS A 431 1.13 -9.50 -22.51
C LYS A 431 -0.27 -8.91 -22.40
N ILE A 432 -1.06 -9.13 -23.45
CA ILE A 432 -2.51 -8.90 -23.42
C ILE A 432 -3.19 -10.25 -23.30
N ASN A 433 -3.84 -10.50 -22.16
CA ASN A 433 -4.48 -11.78 -21.88
C ASN A 433 -6.00 -11.69 -22.12
N VAL A 434 -6.45 -12.37 -23.17
CA VAL A 434 -7.86 -12.46 -23.57
C VAL A 434 -8.42 -13.87 -23.39
N SER A 435 -7.66 -14.78 -22.79
CA SER A 435 -8.01 -16.21 -22.68
C SER A 435 -9.35 -16.46 -21.99
N VAL A 436 -9.68 -15.66 -20.97
CA VAL A 436 -10.95 -15.75 -20.25
C VAL A 436 -12.11 -15.19 -21.09
N ALA A 437 -11.94 -14.04 -21.74
CA ALA A 437 -12.93 -13.50 -22.67
C ALA A 437 -13.24 -14.48 -23.82
N MET A 438 -12.20 -15.07 -24.42
CA MET A 438 -12.32 -16.09 -25.47
C MET A 438 -13.08 -17.33 -25.00
N LYS A 439 -12.74 -17.84 -23.82
CA LYS A 439 -13.44 -18.97 -23.20
C LYS A 439 -14.93 -18.66 -22.97
N ASN A 440 -15.24 -17.48 -22.44
CA ASN A 440 -16.61 -17.04 -22.19
C ASN A 440 -17.41 -16.88 -23.48
N ALA A 441 -16.78 -16.41 -24.56
CA ALA A 441 -17.36 -16.31 -25.89
C ALA A 441 -17.38 -17.64 -26.67
N LYS A 442 -16.82 -18.72 -26.11
CA LYS A 442 -16.68 -20.05 -26.76
C LYS A 442 -15.88 -20.00 -28.06
N VAL A 443 -14.88 -19.12 -28.13
CA VAL A 443 -13.96 -19.01 -29.26
C VAL A 443 -12.72 -19.85 -28.98
N GLY A 444 -12.39 -20.78 -29.88
CA GLY A 444 -11.32 -21.76 -29.65
C GLY A 444 -9.90 -21.26 -29.97
N ALA A 445 -9.76 -20.28 -30.87
CA ALA A 445 -8.47 -19.73 -31.28
C ALA A 445 -8.65 -18.34 -31.92
N LEU A 446 -7.59 -17.53 -31.91
CA LEU A 446 -7.54 -16.29 -32.69
C LEU A 446 -7.12 -16.58 -34.13
N ALA A 447 -7.72 -15.86 -35.07
CA ALA A 447 -7.35 -15.85 -36.47
C ALA A 447 -6.97 -14.43 -36.89
N PHE A 448 -5.67 -14.17 -37.05
CA PHE A 448 -5.18 -12.85 -37.46
C PHE A 448 -5.48 -12.59 -38.93
N VAL A 449 -6.21 -11.52 -39.21
CA VAL A 449 -6.69 -11.14 -40.54
C VAL A 449 -6.48 -9.65 -40.77
N SER A 450 -6.45 -9.22 -42.04
CA SER A 450 -6.42 -7.79 -42.38
C SER A 450 -7.77 -7.11 -42.20
N GLU A 451 -8.87 -7.86 -42.38
CA GLU A 451 -10.26 -7.39 -42.24
C GLU A 451 -11.15 -8.52 -41.70
N MET A 452 -12.17 -8.16 -40.91
CA MET A 452 -13.14 -9.12 -40.35
C MET A 452 -14.20 -9.48 -41.40
N THR A 453 -14.57 -10.76 -41.46
CA THR A 453 -15.48 -11.31 -42.48
C THR A 453 -16.65 -12.08 -41.87
N GLY A 454 -16.86 -12.03 -40.55
CA GLY A 454 -17.93 -12.75 -39.86
C GLY A 454 -17.55 -14.15 -39.41
N LYS A 455 -16.33 -14.34 -38.89
CA LYS A 455 -15.93 -15.58 -38.22
C LYS A 455 -15.42 -15.26 -36.83
N ALA A 456 -16.01 -15.89 -35.83
CA ALA A 456 -15.60 -15.73 -34.45
C ALA A 456 -14.11 -16.07 -34.27
N GLY A 457 -13.40 -15.26 -33.50
CA GLY A 457 -11.95 -15.29 -33.29
C GLY A 457 -11.15 -14.47 -34.31
N GLN A 458 -11.78 -13.90 -35.34
CA GLN A 458 -11.07 -13.00 -36.25
C GLN A 458 -10.52 -11.79 -35.49
N THR A 459 -9.23 -11.55 -35.70
CA THR A 459 -8.45 -10.58 -34.95
C THR A 459 -7.72 -9.65 -35.90
N VAL A 460 -7.87 -8.34 -35.71
CA VAL A 460 -7.17 -7.32 -36.48
C VAL A 460 -6.22 -6.58 -35.56
N LEU A 461 -4.94 -6.54 -35.96
CA LEU A 461 -3.92 -5.72 -35.35
C LEU A 461 -3.61 -4.51 -36.24
N THR A 462 -3.62 -3.32 -35.67
CA THR A 462 -3.18 -2.10 -36.37
C THR A 462 -2.05 -1.44 -35.60
N TYR A 463 -1.16 -0.75 -36.32
CA TYR A 463 -0.11 0.07 -35.73
C TYR A 463 0.27 1.21 -36.68
N ASP A 464 0.27 2.43 -36.15
CA ASP A 464 0.77 3.62 -36.83
C ASP A 464 2.13 4.01 -36.22
N GLU A 465 3.21 3.79 -36.99
CA GLU A 465 4.59 4.09 -36.60
C GLU A 465 4.78 5.60 -36.32
N GLN A 466 3.99 6.50 -36.93
CA GLN A 466 4.16 7.94 -36.75
C GLN A 466 3.62 8.41 -35.39
N SER A 467 2.42 7.95 -35.01
CA SER A 467 1.82 8.31 -33.72
C SER A 467 2.21 7.36 -32.59
N GLY A 468 2.82 6.21 -32.90
CA GLY A 468 3.16 5.15 -31.94
C GLY A 468 1.93 4.42 -31.39
N LYS A 469 0.78 4.53 -32.05
CA LYS A 469 -0.50 4.02 -31.57
C LYS A 469 -0.89 2.73 -32.28
N GLY A 470 -1.36 1.75 -31.53
CA GLY A 470 -1.84 0.47 -32.04
C GLY A 470 -3.23 0.10 -31.54
N SER A 471 -3.79 -0.94 -32.12
CA SER A 471 -5.05 -1.53 -31.65
C SER A 471 -5.07 -3.04 -31.83
N LEU A 472 -5.74 -3.72 -30.90
CA LEU A 472 -6.18 -5.10 -31.00
C LEU A 472 -7.71 -5.13 -31.03
N ALA A 473 -8.29 -5.64 -32.12
CA ALA A 473 -9.73 -5.79 -32.28
C ALA A 473 -10.08 -7.26 -32.52
N ILE A 474 -11.02 -7.81 -31.76
CA ILE A 474 -11.42 -9.23 -31.84
C ILE A 474 -12.93 -9.31 -32.07
N ASP A 475 -13.34 -10.03 -33.13
CA ASP A 475 -14.72 -10.47 -33.38
C ASP A 475 -14.97 -11.75 -32.57
N LEU A 476 -15.70 -11.66 -31.48
CA LEU A 476 -15.99 -12.77 -30.58
C LEU A 476 -17.29 -13.50 -30.95
N THR A 477 -18.21 -12.82 -31.63
CA THR A 477 -19.55 -13.32 -31.97
C THR A 477 -19.65 -13.90 -33.38
N GLY A 478 -18.71 -13.56 -34.26
CA GLY A 478 -18.69 -13.93 -35.67
C GLY A 478 -19.61 -13.11 -36.55
N ASP A 479 -19.97 -11.88 -36.15
CA ASP A 479 -20.84 -11.01 -36.94
C ASP A 479 -20.09 -10.07 -37.90
N GLY A 480 -18.75 -10.12 -37.89
CA GLY A 480 -17.86 -9.33 -38.73
C GLY A 480 -17.51 -7.98 -38.14
N LYS A 481 -17.81 -7.75 -36.86
CA LYS A 481 -17.44 -6.55 -36.11
C LYS A 481 -16.61 -6.93 -34.90
N ALA A 482 -15.82 -5.97 -34.40
CA ALA A 482 -15.12 -6.15 -33.16
C ALA A 482 -16.11 -6.13 -31.98
N ASP A 483 -15.99 -7.11 -31.08
CA ASP A 483 -16.69 -7.14 -29.80
C ASP A 483 -15.79 -6.67 -28.65
N LEU A 484 -14.48 -6.92 -28.78
CA LEU A 484 -13.44 -6.45 -27.87
C LEU A 484 -12.46 -5.58 -28.66
N LEU A 485 -12.22 -4.35 -28.20
CA LEU A 485 -11.28 -3.41 -28.81
C LEU A 485 -10.36 -2.85 -27.73
N ILE A 486 -9.05 -3.04 -27.88
CA ILE A 486 -8.03 -2.53 -26.97
C ILE A 486 -7.12 -1.59 -27.76
N ARG A 487 -6.88 -0.39 -27.23
CA ARG A 487 -5.93 0.57 -27.81
C ARG A 487 -4.60 0.49 -27.07
N THR A 488 -3.51 0.74 -27.78
CA THR A 488 -2.17 0.72 -27.18
C THR A 488 -1.35 1.94 -27.62
N TYR A 489 -0.55 2.47 -26.71
CA TYR A 489 0.70 3.14 -27.05
C TYR A 489 1.78 2.08 -27.05
N GLY A 490 2.40 1.85 -28.21
CA GLY A 490 3.27 0.70 -28.45
C GLY A 490 2.66 -0.32 -29.40
N LYS A 491 3.52 -0.96 -30.18
CA LYS A 491 3.15 -1.97 -31.18
C LYS A 491 2.78 -3.26 -30.46
N VAL A 492 1.70 -3.91 -30.89
CA VAL A 492 1.32 -5.25 -30.42
C VAL A 492 1.55 -6.25 -31.53
N LYS A 493 2.14 -7.40 -31.22
CA LYS A 493 2.26 -8.54 -32.13
C LYS A 493 1.38 -9.70 -31.67
N ALA A 494 1.15 -10.65 -32.57
CA ALA A 494 0.41 -11.86 -32.26
C ALA A 494 1.00 -12.65 -31.07
N GLU A 495 2.33 -12.68 -30.94
CA GLU A 495 3.07 -13.36 -29.84
C GLU A 495 2.91 -12.69 -28.46
N ASP A 496 2.34 -11.49 -28.44
CA ASP A 496 2.06 -10.75 -27.21
C ASP A 496 0.68 -11.06 -26.63
N ILE A 497 -0.15 -11.83 -27.36
CA ILE A 497 -1.54 -12.08 -26.99
C ILE A 497 -1.69 -13.49 -26.44
N VAL A 498 -2.15 -13.58 -25.19
CA VAL A 498 -2.46 -14.84 -24.52
C VAL A 498 -3.94 -15.17 -24.76
N ALA A 499 -4.22 -16.11 -25.66
CA ALA A 499 -5.57 -16.47 -26.12
C ALA A 499 -6.09 -17.81 -25.59
N SER A 500 -5.23 -18.60 -24.96
CA SER A 500 -5.58 -19.85 -24.29
C SER A 500 -4.79 -19.92 -22.99
N ALA A 501 -5.34 -20.57 -21.97
CA ALA A 501 -4.58 -20.84 -20.76
C ALA A 501 -3.43 -21.78 -21.13
N SER A 502 -2.19 -21.29 -21.16
CA SER A 502 -1.05 -22.15 -20.89
C SER A 502 -1.27 -22.73 -19.49
N ALA A 503 -0.99 -24.02 -19.31
CA ALA A 503 -1.17 -24.70 -18.03
C ALA A 503 -0.19 -24.16 -16.98
N GLU A 504 -0.52 -23.02 -16.38
CA GLU A 504 -0.05 -22.64 -15.06
C GLU A 504 -1.06 -23.14 -14.02
N PRO A 505 -0.60 -23.54 -12.82
CA PRO A 505 -1.46 -24.18 -11.83
C PRO A 505 -2.61 -23.25 -11.46
N GLN A 506 -3.83 -23.62 -11.85
CA GLN A 506 -5.02 -23.01 -11.28
C GLN A 506 -5.02 -23.34 -9.79
N HIS A 507 -4.63 -22.37 -8.96
CA HIS A 507 -4.97 -22.40 -7.55
C HIS A 507 -6.49 -22.37 -7.48
N GLN A 508 -7.06 -23.55 -7.22
CA GLN A 508 -8.48 -23.71 -6.94
C GLN A 508 -8.88 -22.69 -5.88
N ARG A 509 -9.99 -22.00 -6.17
CA ARG A 509 -10.79 -21.29 -5.20
C ARG A 509 -11.03 -22.21 -3.99
N LEU A 510 -10.24 -22.03 -2.94
CA LEU A 510 -10.44 -22.75 -1.69
C LEU A 510 -11.69 -22.17 -1.04
N GLU A 511 -12.79 -22.91 -1.11
CA GLU A 511 -13.91 -22.71 -0.20
C GLU A 511 -13.37 -22.84 1.23
N ALA A 512 -13.66 -21.85 2.08
CA ALA A 512 -13.18 -21.80 3.45
C ALA A 512 -13.58 -23.06 4.23
N PRO A 513 -12.64 -23.84 4.77
CA PRO A 513 -12.99 -24.99 5.59
C PRO A 513 -13.48 -24.54 6.96
N SER A 514 -14.63 -25.10 7.35
CA SER A 514 -15.14 -25.01 8.71
C SER A 514 -14.13 -25.54 9.73
N ILE A 515 -13.98 -24.81 10.84
CA ILE A 515 -13.05 -25.11 11.93
C ILE A 515 -13.39 -26.46 12.55
N ARG A 516 -12.54 -27.47 12.31
CA ARG A 516 -12.32 -28.59 13.23
C ARG A 516 -10.84 -28.94 13.26
N SER A 517 -10.31 -29.02 14.49
CA SER A 517 -8.92 -29.32 14.83
C SER A 517 -8.35 -30.52 14.06
N ALA A 518 -7.22 -30.33 13.37
CA ALA A 518 -6.40 -31.44 12.87
C ALA A 518 -4.92 -31.04 12.71
N ILE A 519 -4.10 -31.73 13.52
CA ILE A 519 -2.69 -32.16 13.37
C ILE A 519 -1.94 -31.68 12.11
N THR A 520 -0.78 -31.04 12.34
CA THR A 520 0.22 -30.62 11.35
C THR A 520 0.76 -31.79 10.53
N PRO A 521 0.71 -31.77 9.17
CA PRO A 521 1.46 -32.70 8.36
C PRO A 521 2.91 -32.23 8.18
N ALA A 522 3.86 -33.17 8.33
CA ALA A 522 5.28 -32.95 8.10
C ALA A 522 5.60 -32.70 6.60
N ARG A 523 6.45 -31.70 6.34
CA ARG A 523 6.97 -31.33 5.00
C ARG A 523 7.82 -32.47 4.40
N PRO A 524 7.74 -32.78 3.09
CA PRO A 524 8.60 -33.79 2.46
C PRO A 524 10.09 -33.38 2.46
N PRO A 525 11.03 -34.33 2.37
CA PRO A 525 12.47 -34.05 2.47
C PRO A 525 13.02 -33.33 1.23
N HIS A 526 13.85 -32.30 1.45
CA HIS A 526 14.55 -31.53 0.42
C HIS A 526 15.65 -32.38 -0.26
N ARG A 527 15.56 -32.57 -1.59
CA ARG A 527 16.64 -33.17 -2.40
C ARG A 527 17.69 -32.09 -2.70
N SER A 528 18.98 -32.42 -2.58
CA SER A 528 20.08 -31.50 -2.90
C SER A 528 20.07 -31.15 -4.40
N ILE A 529 20.17 -29.86 -4.72
CA ILE A 529 20.16 -29.31 -6.08
C ILE A 529 21.50 -28.61 -6.33
N THR A 530 22.07 -28.77 -7.54
CA THR A 530 23.25 -28.02 -7.98
C THR A 530 22.88 -27.13 -9.17
N HIS A 531 23.06 -25.82 -9.02
CA HIS A 531 22.86 -24.82 -10.07
C HIS A 531 24.19 -24.59 -10.77
N ALA A 532 24.33 -25.05 -12.02
CA ALA A 532 25.58 -25.00 -12.77
C ALA A 532 25.54 -23.91 -13.84
N TYR A 533 26.65 -23.17 -13.98
CA TYR A 533 26.80 -22.10 -14.96
C TYR A 533 28.12 -22.29 -15.71
N GLU A 534 28.06 -22.33 -17.03
CA GLU A 534 29.18 -22.70 -17.90
C GLU A 534 29.75 -21.50 -18.65
N LYS A 535 28.95 -20.45 -18.89
CA LYS A 535 29.33 -19.26 -19.65
C LYS A 535 28.67 -18.00 -19.08
N VAL A 536 29.26 -16.84 -19.39
CA VAL A 536 28.78 -15.54 -18.87
C VAL A 536 27.32 -15.26 -19.25
N SER A 537 26.90 -15.70 -20.43
CA SER A 537 25.52 -15.51 -20.91
C SER A 537 24.47 -16.33 -20.17
N ASP A 538 24.85 -17.27 -19.31
CA ASP A 538 23.90 -18.04 -18.51
C ASP A 538 23.28 -17.18 -17.39
N SER A 539 24.00 -16.15 -16.94
CA SER A 539 23.51 -15.23 -15.90
C SER A 539 24.16 -13.84 -16.01
N PRO A 540 23.99 -13.12 -17.13
CA PRO A 540 24.57 -11.78 -17.32
C PRO A 540 23.91 -10.76 -16.39
N TYR A 541 24.60 -9.66 -16.04
CA TYR A 541 24.10 -8.66 -15.08
C TYR A 541 22.65 -8.18 -15.36
N HIS A 542 22.30 -7.91 -16.62
CA HIS A 542 20.99 -7.39 -17.02
C HIS A 542 19.88 -8.46 -17.08
N ASN A 543 20.23 -9.75 -17.05
CA ASN A 543 19.30 -10.87 -17.04
C ASN A 543 19.83 -11.97 -16.11
N ALA A 544 20.09 -11.56 -14.87
CA ALA A 544 20.68 -12.41 -13.85
C ALA A 544 19.66 -13.46 -13.36
N ASP A 545 20.09 -14.71 -13.33
CA ASP A 545 19.31 -15.83 -12.80
C ASP A 545 18.95 -15.62 -11.32
N LEU A 546 17.77 -16.08 -10.93
CA LEU A 546 17.23 -15.96 -9.58
C LEU A 546 16.90 -17.34 -9.03
N ILE A 547 17.65 -17.75 -8.00
CA ILE A 547 17.43 -19.00 -7.30
C ILE A 547 16.53 -18.76 -6.09
N GLU A 548 15.29 -19.23 -6.15
CA GLU A 548 14.26 -18.92 -5.15
C GLU A 548 14.18 -19.90 -3.97
N ASN A 549 14.73 -21.10 -4.15
CA ASN A 549 14.59 -22.22 -3.21
C ASN A 549 15.94 -22.79 -2.73
N PHE A 550 17.03 -22.03 -2.86
CA PHE A 550 18.36 -22.48 -2.46
C PHE A 550 18.44 -22.82 -0.96
N VAL A 551 18.92 -24.02 -0.61
CA VAL A 551 19.14 -24.43 0.78
C VAL A 551 20.64 -24.49 1.07
N SER A 552 21.15 -23.44 1.72
CA SER A 552 22.56 -23.37 2.13
C SER A 552 22.99 -24.58 2.96
N GLY A 553 24.21 -25.07 2.71
CA GLY A 553 24.78 -26.28 3.27
C GLY A 553 24.29 -27.59 2.62
N LYS A 554 23.28 -27.54 1.74
CA LYS A 554 22.77 -28.71 1.00
C LYS A 554 22.88 -28.54 -0.50
N ASP A 555 22.54 -27.37 -1.03
CA ASP A 555 22.59 -27.06 -2.45
C ASP A 555 23.95 -26.44 -2.82
N LYS A 556 24.29 -26.45 -4.10
CA LYS A 556 25.57 -25.91 -4.61
C LYS A 556 25.35 -25.00 -5.81
N ILE A 557 26.15 -23.94 -5.89
CA ILE A 557 26.33 -23.14 -7.12
C ILE A 557 27.66 -23.57 -7.73
N ASN A 558 27.64 -24.10 -8.95
CA ASN A 558 28.84 -24.57 -9.62
C ASN A 558 29.27 -23.60 -10.73
N LEU A 559 30.40 -22.92 -10.50
CA LEU A 559 31.06 -22.00 -11.45
C LEU A 559 32.35 -22.59 -12.03
N ALA A 560 32.64 -23.87 -11.81
CA ALA A 560 33.90 -24.48 -12.26
C ALA A 560 34.04 -24.46 -13.78
N ASP A 561 32.95 -24.71 -14.52
CA ASP A 561 32.96 -24.67 -15.98
C ASP A 561 33.01 -23.23 -16.51
N LEU A 562 32.38 -22.26 -15.82
CA LEU A 562 32.59 -20.84 -16.10
C LEU A 562 34.07 -20.44 -15.99
N VAL A 563 34.77 -20.87 -14.93
CA VAL A 563 36.23 -20.65 -14.76
C VAL A 563 37.01 -21.30 -15.90
N LYS A 564 36.73 -22.56 -16.20
CA LYS A 564 37.43 -23.32 -17.24
C LYS A 564 37.27 -22.69 -18.62
N ASN A 565 36.06 -22.24 -18.95
CA ASN A 565 35.73 -21.71 -20.27
C ASN A 565 36.23 -20.26 -20.46
N THR A 566 36.28 -19.47 -19.38
CA THR A 566 36.78 -18.09 -19.44
C THR A 566 38.29 -18.00 -19.23
N GLY A 567 38.91 -18.99 -18.57
CA GLY A 567 40.28 -18.92 -18.10
C GLY A 567 40.49 -17.92 -16.94
N ILE A 568 39.41 -17.39 -16.37
CA ILE A 568 39.45 -16.37 -15.32
C ILE A 568 39.26 -17.03 -13.94
N PRO A 569 40.25 -16.97 -13.04
CA PRO A 569 40.10 -17.49 -11.69
C PRO A 569 39.19 -16.59 -10.85
N LEU A 570 38.19 -17.18 -10.17
CA LEU A 570 37.26 -16.45 -9.32
C LEU A 570 37.79 -16.31 -7.89
N ARG A 571 37.89 -15.08 -7.39
CA ARG A 571 38.44 -14.77 -6.06
C ARG A 571 37.39 -14.11 -5.19
N LEU A 572 37.09 -14.70 -4.03
CA LEU A 572 36.14 -14.10 -3.10
C LEU A 572 36.77 -12.84 -2.48
N VAL A 573 36.09 -11.70 -2.62
CA VAL A 573 36.53 -10.42 -2.06
C VAL A 573 35.37 -9.72 -1.36
N ASP A 574 35.69 -8.86 -0.39
CA ASP A 574 34.67 -8.03 0.25
C ASP A 574 34.17 -6.92 -0.70
N ASN A 575 35.01 -6.35 -1.56
CA ASN A 575 34.61 -5.36 -2.57
C ASN A 575 35.49 -5.51 -3.81
N TYR A 576 34.98 -5.14 -4.99
CA TYR A 576 35.74 -5.19 -6.23
C TYR A 576 37.00 -4.31 -6.15
N SER A 577 38.17 -4.95 -6.23
CA SER A 577 39.47 -4.28 -6.22
C SER A 577 39.82 -3.71 -7.60
N GLY A 578 39.19 -4.26 -8.66
CA GLY A 578 39.49 -4.00 -10.06
C GLY A 578 40.39 -5.08 -10.68
N ARG A 579 40.53 -6.23 -10.01
CA ARG A 579 41.17 -7.41 -10.60
C ARG A 579 40.10 -8.24 -11.31
N VAL A 580 40.44 -8.73 -12.50
CA VAL A 580 39.62 -9.68 -13.24
C VAL A 580 39.42 -10.95 -12.40
N GLY A 581 38.16 -11.36 -12.25
CA GLY A 581 37.72 -12.49 -11.45
C GLY A 581 37.32 -12.16 -10.01
N ASP A 582 37.34 -10.88 -9.60
CA ASP A 582 36.85 -10.49 -8.28
C ASP A 582 35.37 -10.88 -8.13
N THR A 583 35.07 -11.67 -7.11
CA THR A 583 33.76 -12.26 -6.84
C THR A 583 33.28 -11.81 -5.47
N VAL A 584 32.11 -11.19 -5.41
CA VAL A 584 31.47 -10.79 -4.15
C VAL A 584 30.27 -11.68 -3.88
N VAL A 585 30.09 -12.08 -2.62
CA VAL A 585 28.90 -12.80 -2.15
C VAL A 585 28.28 -12.01 -1.02
N LYS A 586 27.13 -11.38 -1.25
CA LYS A 586 26.55 -10.42 -0.30
C LYS A 586 25.03 -10.45 -0.32
N PHE A 587 24.44 -9.88 0.71
CA PHE A 587 23.04 -9.48 0.72
C PHE A 587 22.91 -8.03 0.23
N ASN A 588 22.07 -7.79 -0.78
CA ASN A 588 21.69 -6.45 -1.20
C ASN A 588 20.41 -6.04 -0.49
N SER A 589 20.51 -5.09 0.44
CA SER A 589 19.38 -4.59 1.22
C SER A 589 18.32 -3.83 0.41
N HIS A 590 18.67 -3.32 -0.78
CA HIS A 590 17.73 -2.61 -1.65
C HIS A 590 16.84 -3.56 -2.44
N SER A 591 17.40 -4.69 -2.90
CA SER A 591 16.64 -5.71 -3.63
C SER A 591 16.15 -6.86 -2.74
N GLY A 592 16.63 -6.95 -1.50
CA GLY A 592 16.30 -8.05 -0.58
C GLY A 592 16.83 -9.41 -1.03
N ARG A 593 17.91 -9.45 -1.83
CA ARG A 593 18.46 -10.69 -2.40
C ARG A 593 19.89 -10.91 -1.95
N TYR A 594 20.26 -12.16 -1.68
CA TYR A 594 21.65 -12.58 -1.70
C TYR A 594 22.11 -12.65 -3.15
N PHE A 595 23.39 -12.42 -3.40
CA PHE A 595 23.92 -12.50 -4.76
C PHE A 595 25.36 -12.95 -4.79
N VAL A 596 25.73 -13.60 -5.90
CA VAL A 596 27.11 -13.82 -6.34
C VAL A 596 27.33 -12.92 -7.53
N GLY A 597 28.18 -11.90 -7.38
CA GLY A 597 28.53 -11.00 -8.48
C GLY A 597 30.00 -11.15 -8.85
N VAL A 598 30.29 -11.38 -10.12
CA VAL A 598 31.67 -11.51 -10.64
C VAL A 598 32.00 -10.35 -11.57
N ASP A 599 33.12 -9.67 -11.30
CA ASP A 599 33.77 -8.73 -12.22
C ASP A 599 34.74 -9.50 -13.12
N LEU A 600 34.34 -9.72 -14.38
CA LEU A 600 35.12 -10.48 -15.36
C LEU A 600 35.98 -9.57 -16.23
N THR A 601 35.80 -8.26 -16.16
CA THR A 601 36.48 -7.27 -17.01
C THR A 601 37.49 -6.40 -16.25
N GLY A 602 37.48 -6.44 -14.92
CA GLY A 602 38.32 -5.63 -14.04
C GLY A 602 37.86 -4.17 -13.92
N ASN A 603 36.64 -3.86 -14.37
CA ASN A 603 36.11 -2.50 -14.41
C ASN A 603 35.39 -2.09 -13.10
N ARG A 604 35.44 -2.95 -12.07
CA ARG A 604 34.74 -2.81 -10.79
C ARG A 604 33.22 -2.83 -10.91
N ARG A 605 32.68 -3.50 -11.93
CA ARG A 605 31.26 -3.76 -12.11
C ARG A 605 31.03 -5.25 -12.22
N THR A 606 29.82 -5.65 -11.90
CA THR A 606 29.40 -7.04 -12.04
C THR A 606 29.09 -7.32 -13.51
N ASP A 607 29.77 -8.29 -14.11
CA ASP A 607 29.52 -8.76 -15.47
C ASP A 607 28.64 -10.02 -15.48
N PHE A 608 28.80 -10.87 -14.47
CA PHE A 608 28.01 -12.09 -14.23
C PHE A 608 27.40 -12.03 -12.84
N LEU A 609 26.10 -12.27 -12.72
CA LEU A 609 25.34 -12.08 -11.50
C LEU A 609 24.37 -13.23 -11.29
N ILE A 610 24.42 -13.91 -10.14
CA ILE A 610 23.40 -14.84 -9.67
C ILE A 610 22.73 -14.20 -8.46
N LYS A 611 21.40 -14.25 -8.39
CA LYS A 611 20.62 -13.77 -7.24
C LYS A 611 20.00 -14.96 -6.53
N SER A 612 19.80 -14.86 -5.23
CA SER A 612 19.00 -15.82 -4.47
C SER A 612 18.13 -15.10 -3.44
N THR A 613 16.92 -15.62 -3.26
CA THR A 613 16.01 -15.20 -2.18
C THR A 613 16.44 -15.80 -0.83
N GLN A 614 17.26 -16.85 -0.86
CA GLN A 614 17.77 -17.55 0.31
C GLN A 614 19.25 -17.26 0.53
N LEU A 615 19.73 -17.53 1.75
CA LEU A 615 21.13 -17.29 2.12
C LEU A 615 22.08 -18.02 1.17
N LEU A 616 23.03 -17.28 0.59
CA LEU A 616 24.17 -17.85 -0.12
C LEU A 616 25.41 -17.81 0.78
N ASP A 617 25.85 -18.97 1.24
CA ASP A 617 27.12 -19.10 1.92
C ASP A 617 28.22 -19.32 0.86
N PRO A 618 29.34 -18.58 0.90
CA PRO A 618 30.44 -18.81 -0.04
C PRO A 618 30.97 -20.25 -0.10
N ARG A 619 30.80 -21.04 0.98
CA ARG A 619 31.14 -22.48 1.03
C ARG A 619 30.25 -23.37 0.15
N ASP A 620 29.14 -22.83 -0.33
CA ASP A 620 28.24 -23.51 -1.25
C ASP A 620 28.55 -23.19 -2.72
N ILE A 621 29.57 -22.37 -2.99
CA ILE A 621 29.97 -21.98 -4.34
C ILE A 621 31.25 -22.71 -4.75
N MET A 622 31.16 -23.50 -5.81
CA MET A 622 32.29 -24.23 -6.41
C MET A 622 32.96 -23.37 -7.48
N GLY A 623 34.29 -23.43 -7.57
CA GLY A 623 35.09 -22.67 -8.55
C GLY A 623 35.81 -21.43 -7.99
N LEU A 624 35.63 -21.12 -6.70
CA LEU A 624 36.39 -20.07 -6.01
C LEU A 624 37.83 -20.55 -5.70
N THR A 625 38.82 -19.66 -5.86
CA THR A 625 40.26 -19.99 -5.78
C THR A 625 40.92 -19.72 -4.42
N GLU A 626 40.18 -19.24 -3.39
CA GLU A 626 40.75 -18.94 -2.06
C GLU A 626 40.08 -19.67 -0.89
N ASN A 627 40.86 -19.85 0.19
CA ASN A 627 40.50 -20.59 1.39
C ASN A 627 39.38 -19.86 2.16
N ILE A 628 38.17 -20.43 2.12
CA ILE A 628 36.90 -19.80 2.54
C ILE A 628 36.86 -19.51 4.07
N GLU A 629 37.81 -20.04 4.84
CA GLU A 629 37.84 -19.95 6.31
C GLU A 629 38.12 -18.55 6.88
N SER A 630 38.77 -17.64 6.15
CA SER A 630 39.06 -16.28 6.64
C SER A 630 37.88 -15.31 6.48
N HIS A 631 36.99 -15.53 5.52
CA HIS A 631 35.87 -14.63 5.17
C HIS A 631 34.52 -15.05 5.79
N ALA A 632 34.39 -16.29 6.27
CA ALA A 632 33.17 -16.81 6.91
C ALA A 632 32.87 -16.22 8.31
N LYS A 633 33.68 -15.28 8.83
CA LYS A 633 33.47 -14.63 10.14
C LYS A 633 32.37 -13.55 10.15
N VAL A 634 31.76 -13.24 9.01
CA VAL A 634 30.78 -12.14 8.86
C VAL A 634 29.32 -12.63 8.88
N PHE A 635 29.08 -13.93 8.82
CA PHE A 635 27.71 -14.49 8.93
C PHE A 635 27.53 -15.19 10.28
N PRO A 636 26.59 -14.75 11.14
CA PRO A 636 26.31 -15.44 12.38
C PRO A 636 25.76 -16.83 12.06
N ARG A 637 26.42 -17.88 12.55
CA ARG A 637 25.88 -19.24 12.55
C ARG A 637 24.55 -19.22 13.29
N ARG A 638 23.47 -19.57 12.61
CA ARG A 638 22.19 -19.97 13.19
C ARG A 638 21.86 -21.37 12.72
#